data_AF-A0A7Y6PTR4-F1
#
_entry.id   AF-A0A7Y6PTR4-F1
#
_cell.length_a   1.000
_cell.length_b   1.000
_cell.length_c   1.000
_cell.angle_alpha   90.00
_cell.angle_beta   90.00
_cell.angle_gamma   90.00
#
_symmetry.space_group_name_H-M   'P 1'
#
loop_
_entity.id
_entity.type
_entity.pdbx_description
1 polymer ?
#
loop_
_entity_poly.entity_id
_entity_poly.type
_entity_poly.pdbx_seq_one_letter_code
_entity_poly.pdbx_strand_id
1 'polypeptide(L)'
;MRNPLPAPFDPAFWLSHARRDDLVLLLDFDGTLVPFAETAEEANLDAEGSRLLDELAETGVQVVIVTGRPLALAERIRPAAQRAWFVAEHGLWRHDGRADWHGPVGGAPAIAALAASLVHSLEVPGTRIERKSHGLCVHWRSVSPAQRDSVIAAAERLADEWLDANPEFERIDGVEMLEVRHRSATKASAVTWMRERLPGAHLLAIGDDDTDEDMFAALAEPELAIVVRNGRCRRTRARASLPDPTAVRDLLGWIIATRRRRDVLPPPLEIMTTPISAARSQLVVVSNRVPPQAPEGRRQQVSGLVSALAPALAEQDSVWLGWSGRDHDAGPALVVEEGARPSRASFDFRPSWRTDFYDGFCNRALWPLLHGFCGRARYRDTDWRAYVDVNATYARFAAALAEPTGDIWVHDYHLLLVGQQLARHGFRGRTGLFLHVPFPQPDVFETMPWCDEILAAMREFTFLGLHTDQWAANLRACLQAQERRLGRALPMPVIDTLPIGVDSTTFAPTPDEELDREVAGLRLTLGDRRLILGVDRLDYAKGIPERLVAFDRLLEMHPEWRTKVSFIQVSVPSRVDVPEYAELRQQVEELVGRINGRYGEADWVPVRYLYRSYDHQVLAQLYRTADVALVTPLRDGMNLVAKEFIAAQDPEHPAVLVLSKFAGAAAQLADAILTNPYHADGLAEDLHRALTMSPDERRLRHSRLRTVVEADTPQQWATTFLAKLRVATSSRLQS
;
A
#
# COMPACT_ATOMS: atom_id res chain seq x y z
N MET A 1 -18.44 16.54 -12.67
CA MET A 1 -19.38 15.43 -12.42
C MET A 1 -19.77 14.88 -13.79
N ARG A 2 -19.37 13.66 -14.13
CA ARG A 2 -19.82 12.99 -15.37
C ARG A 2 -21.26 12.50 -15.13
N ASN A 3 -22.16 12.69 -16.10
CA ASN A 3 -23.52 12.15 -15.98
C ASN A 3 -23.42 10.61 -15.82
N PRO A 4 -24.14 10.00 -14.86
CA PRO A 4 -24.22 8.55 -14.80
C PRO A 4 -24.75 8.04 -16.15
N LEU A 5 -24.16 6.95 -16.66
CA LEU A 5 -24.75 6.25 -17.79
C LEU A 5 -26.21 5.87 -17.43
N PRO A 6 -27.14 5.87 -18.40
CA PRO A 6 -28.44 5.28 -18.18
C PRO A 6 -28.29 3.82 -17.72
N ALA A 7 -29.32 3.29 -17.05
CA ALA A 7 -29.30 1.97 -16.41
C ALA A 7 -28.68 0.89 -17.33
N PRO A 8 -27.99 -0.13 -16.78
CA PRO A 8 -27.21 -1.16 -17.50
C PRO A 8 -27.90 -1.88 -18.67
N PHE A 9 -29.20 -1.69 -18.83
CA PHE A 9 -30.04 -2.33 -19.82
C PHE A 9 -30.81 -1.34 -20.70
N ASP A 10 -30.42 -0.07 -20.82
CA ASP A 10 -31.08 0.86 -21.75
C ASP A 10 -30.75 0.45 -23.21
N PRO A 11 -31.67 -0.22 -23.94
CA PRO A 11 -31.39 -0.69 -25.28
C PRO A 11 -31.27 0.50 -26.24
N ALA A 12 -31.92 1.63 -25.95
CA ALA A 12 -31.83 2.83 -26.76
C ALA A 12 -30.42 3.42 -26.75
N PHE A 13 -29.73 3.37 -25.60
CA PHE A 13 -28.33 3.77 -25.49
C PHE A 13 -27.44 2.94 -26.44
N TRP A 14 -27.49 1.61 -26.35
CA TRP A 14 -26.64 0.73 -27.17
C TRP A 14 -26.98 0.79 -28.66
N LEU A 15 -28.27 0.87 -29.00
CA LEU A 15 -28.70 1.08 -30.38
C LEU A 15 -28.19 2.41 -30.94
N SER A 16 -28.17 3.47 -30.12
CA SER A 16 -27.68 4.78 -30.56
C SER A 16 -26.19 4.81 -30.87
N HIS A 17 -25.39 3.91 -30.29
CA HIS A 17 -23.96 3.76 -30.57
C HIS A 17 -23.73 2.83 -31.77
N ALA A 18 -24.40 1.67 -31.81
CA ALA A 18 -24.22 0.69 -32.87
C ALA A 18 -24.71 1.16 -34.26
N ARG A 19 -25.73 2.03 -34.31
CA ARG A 19 -26.32 2.55 -35.56
C ARG A 19 -25.64 3.80 -36.11
N ARG A 20 -24.57 4.27 -35.47
CA ARG A 20 -23.82 5.44 -35.93
C ARG A 20 -23.12 5.18 -37.26
N ASP A 21 -23.27 6.06 -38.23
CA ASP A 21 -22.58 5.94 -39.52
C ASP A 21 -21.07 6.22 -39.41
N ASP A 22 -20.66 6.90 -38.35
CA ASP A 22 -19.28 7.30 -38.04
C ASP A 22 -18.60 6.40 -36.99
N LEU A 23 -19.10 5.17 -36.77
CA LEU A 23 -18.58 4.25 -35.77
C LEU A 23 -17.22 3.66 -36.15
N VAL A 24 -16.26 3.77 -35.23
CA VAL A 24 -14.94 3.11 -35.29
C VAL A 24 -14.79 2.19 -34.09
N LEU A 25 -14.43 0.92 -34.34
CA LEU A 25 -14.14 -0.06 -33.30
C LEU A 25 -12.64 -0.21 -33.13
N LEU A 26 -12.15 0.11 -31.94
CA LEU A 26 -10.78 -0.15 -31.50
C LEU A 26 -10.78 -1.46 -30.70
N LEU A 27 -10.18 -2.51 -31.25
CA LEU A 27 -10.22 -3.85 -30.68
C LEU A 27 -8.82 -4.28 -30.31
N ASP A 28 -8.57 -4.54 -29.04
CA ASP A 28 -7.38 -5.28 -28.65
C ASP A 28 -7.41 -6.70 -29.26
N PHE A 29 -6.23 -7.28 -29.46
CA PHE A 29 -6.11 -8.61 -30.06
C PHE A 29 -6.09 -9.74 -29.01
N ASP A 30 -5.08 -9.76 -28.14
CA ASP A 30 -4.76 -10.87 -27.24
C ASP A 30 -5.62 -10.81 -25.98
N GLY A 31 -6.43 -11.84 -25.72
CA GLY A 31 -7.38 -11.82 -24.59
C GLY A 31 -8.66 -11.02 -24.88
N THR A 32 -8.77 -10.37 -26.04
CA THR A 32 -9.97 -9.66 -26.50
C THR A 32 -10.63 -10.28 -27.73
N LEU A 33 -9.93 -10.32 -28.88
CA LEU A 33 -10.44 -10.96 -30.10
C LEU A 33 -10.15 -12.46 -30.16
N VAL A 34 -9.02 -12.86 -29.56
CA VAL A 34 -8.57 -14.24 -29.45
C VAL A 34 -8.24 -14.55 -27.98
N PRO A 35 -8.50 -15.76 -27.47
CA PRO A 35 -8.04 -16.14 -26.13
C PRO A 35 -6.51 -16.09 -25.98
N PHE A 36 -6.03 -15.95 -24.76
CA PHE A 36 -4.61 -16.06 -24.46
C PHE A 36 -4.05 -17.43 -24.87
N ALA A 37 -2.87 -17.42 -25.49
CA ALA A 37 -2.06 -18.60 -25.78
C ALA A 37 -0.76 -18.57 -24.96
N GLU A 38 -0.04 -19.70 -24.91
CA GLU A 38 1.25 -19.78 -24.21
C GLU A 38 2.29 -18.84 -24.84
N THR A 39 2.21 -18.65 -26.16
CA THR A 39 3.05 -17.72 -26.91
C THR A 39 2.22 -16.82 -27.82
N ALA A 40 2.70 -15.59 -28.07
CA ALA A 40 2.02 -14.65 -28.98
C ALA A 40 1.92 -15.20 -30.41
N GLU A 41 2.84 -16.08 -30.82
CA GLU A 41 2.85 -16.72 -32.13
C GLU A 41 1.70 -17.73 -32.35
N GLU A 42 1.17 -18.30 -31.27
CA GLU A 42 0.12 -19.32 -31.28
C GLU A 42 -1.29 -18.73 -31.31
N ALA A 43 -1.49 -17.55 -30.73
CA ALA A 43 -2.78 -16.87 -30.77
C ALA A 43 -3.01 -16.26 -32.16
N ASN A 44 -3.90 -16.88 -32.96
CA ASN A 44 -4.24 -16.49 -34.32
C ASN A 44 -5.76 -16.35 -34.48
N LEU A 45 -6.18 -15.47 -35.40
CA LEU A 45 -7.59 -15.28 -35.72
C LEU A 45 -8.12 -16.52 -36.47
N ASP A 46 -9.20 -17.12 -35.98
CA ASP A 46 -9.85 -18.25 -36.64
C ASP A 46 -10.74 -17.79 -37.81
N ALA A 47 -11.28 -18.76 -38.56
CA ALA A 47 -12.13 -18.48 -39.73
C ALA A 47 -13.47 -17.81 -39.36
N GLU A 48 -13.93 -17.90 -38.12
CA GLU A 48 -15.13 -17.23 -37.65
C GLU A 48 -14.84 -15.76 -37.33
N GLY A 49 -13.79 -15.49 -36.54
CA GLY A 49 -13.32 -14.14 -36.25
C GLY A 49 -12.96 -13.36 -37.51
N SER A 50 -12.29 -13.98 -38.49
CA SER A 50 -11.99 -13.36 -39.79
C SER A 50 -13.26 -12.91 -40.51
N ARG A 51 -14.26 -13.79 -40.63
CA ARG A 51 -15.55 -13.47 -41.25
C ARG A 51 -16.28 -12.34 -40.51
N LEU A 52 -16.22 -12.36 -39.18
CA LEU A 52 -16.88 -11.35 -38.34
C LEU A 52 -16.32 -9.94 -38.57
N LEU A 53 -14.99 -9.80 -38.65
CA LEU A 53 -14.35 -8.51 -38.92
C LEU A 53 -14.67 -7.98 -40.33
N ASP A 54 -14.71 -8.87 -41.33
CA ASP A 54 -15.08 -8.49 -42.70
C ASP A 54 -16.55 -8.07 -42.81
N GLU A 55 -17.47 -8.81 -42.17
CA GLU A 55 -18.89 -8.48 -42.14
C GLU A 55 -19.16 -7.15 -41.40
N LEU A 56 -18.44 -6.86 -40.31
CA LEU A 56 -18.50 -5.56 -39.64
C LEU A 56 -18.14 -4.43 -40.60
N ALA A 57 -17.02 -4.57 -41.31
CA ALA A 57 -16.56 -3.58 -42.28
C ALA A 57 -17.57 -3.34 -43.41
N GLU A 58 -18.28 -4.39 -43.86
CA GLU A 58 -19.36 -4.27 -44.85
C GLU A 58 -20.56 -3.46 -44.37
N THR A 59 -20.80 -3.38 -43.06
CA THR A 59 -21.85 -2.53 -42.49
C THR A 59 -21.47 -1.06 -42.38
N GLY A 60 -20.27 -0.68 -42.86
CA GLY A 60 -19.74 0.68 -42.80
C GLY A 60 -19.00 1.01 -41.51
N VAL A 61 -18.76 0.04 -40.63
CA VAL A 61 -17.98 0.23 -39.40
C VAL A 61 -16.49 0.16 -39.72
N GLN A 62 -15.70 1.14 -39.29
CA GLN A 62 -14.25 1.05 -39.41
C GLN A 62 -13.70 0.20 -38.25
N VAL A 63 -13.07 -0.92 -38.58
CA VAL A 63 -12.40 -1.78 -37.60
C VAL A 63 -10.93 -1.43 -37.51
N VAL A 64 -10.40 -1.34 -36.29
CA VAL A 64 -8.99 -1.10 -35.98
C VAL A 64 -8.55 -2.13 -34.95
N ILE A 65 -7.56 -2.95 -35.32
CA ILE A 65 -6.92 -3.88 -34.39
C ILE A 65 -5.75 -3.15 -33.72
N VAL A 66 -5.80 -3.06 -32.40
CA VAL A 66 -4.75 -2.49 -31.55
C VAL A 66 -4.03 -3.65 -30.88
N THR A 67 -2.70 -3.74 -30.99
CA THR A 67 -1.95 -4.86 -30.42
C THR A 67 -0.61 -4.42 -29.85
N GLY A 68 -0.23 -5.03 -28.73
CA GLY A 68 1.11 -4.90 -28.17
C GLY A 68 2.18 -5.71 -28.90
N ARG A 69 1.77 -6.56 -29.86
CA ARG A 69 2.67 -7.47 -30.58
C ARG A 69 3.68 -6.73 -31.45
N PRO A 70 4.89 -7.30 -31.64
CA PRO A 70 5.86 -6.84 -32.63
C PRO A 70 5.27 -6.74 -34.04
N LEU A 71 5.79 -5.80 -34.84
CA LEU A 71 5.34 -5.56 -36.22
C LEU A 71 5.24 -6.85 -37.05
N ALA A 72 6.24 -7.74 -36.97
CA ALA A 72 6.29 -8.99 -37.71
C ALA A 72 5.12 -9.95 -37.37
N LEU A 73 4.63 -9.94 -36.13
CA LEU A 73 3.47 -10.73 -35.74
C LEU A 73 2.16 -10.06 -36.15
N ALA A 74 2.09 -8.73 -36.07
CA ALA A 74 0.93 -7.99 -36.58
C ALA A 74 0.74 -8.20 -38.10
N GLU A 75 1.83 -8.26 -38.87
CA GLU A 75 1.80 -8.56 -40.31
C GLU A 75 1.21 -9.92 -40.64
N ARG A 76 1.40 -10.92 -39.77
CA ARG A 76 0.83 -12.27 -39.93
C ARG A 76 -0.69 -12.31 -39.72
N ILE A 77 -1.25 -11.35 -38.98
CA ILE A 77 -2.70 -11.25 -38.73
C ILE A 77 -3.42 -10.62 -39.92
N ARG A 78 -2.78 -9.68 -40.64
CA ARG A 78 -3.42 -8.91 -41.73
C ARG A 78 -4.15 -9.74 -42.79
N PRO A 79 -3.64 -10.87 -43.29
CA PRO A 79 -4.33 -11.65 -44.33
C PRO A 79 -5.71 -12.17 -43.89
N ALA A 80 -5.90 -12.36 -42.57
CA ALA A 80 -7.17 -12.79 -41.97
C ALA A 80 -8.10 -11.63 -41.58
N ALA A 81 -7.63 -10.37 -41.65
CA ALA A 81 -8.42 -9.18 -41.34
C ALA A 81 -8.11 -8.05 -42.35
N GLN A 82 -8.36 -8.33 -43.62
CA GLN A 82 -7.86 -7.52 -44.75
C GLN A 82 -8.44 -6.10 -44.78
N ARG A 83 -9.64 -5.91 -44.21
CA ARG A 83 -10.34 -4.62 -44.17
C ARG A 83 -10.07 -3.83 -42.88
N ALA A 84 -9.40 -4.43 -41.90
CA ALA A 84 -9.06 -3.77 -40.64
C ALA A 84 -7.82 -2.88 -40.79
N TRP A 85 -7.82 -1.77 -40.05
CA TRP A 85 -6.61 -0.99 -39.82
C TRP A 85 -5.86 -1.59 -38.64
N PHE A 86 -4.54 -1.37 -38.58
CA PHE A 86 -3.71 -1.93 -37.53
C PHE A 86 -2.91 -0.85 -36.81
N VAL A 87 -2.81 -1.03 -35.50
CA VAL A 87 -1.92 -0.30 -34.61
C VAL A 87 -1.11 -1.32 -33.82
N ALA A 88 0.18 -1.46 -34.10
CA ALA A 88 1.06 -2.47 -33.51
C ALA A 88 2.12 -1.85 -32.59
N GLU A 89 2.76 -2.70 -31.78
CA GLU A 89 3.72 -2.31 -30.72
C GLU A 89 3.23 -1.14 -29.87
N HIS A 90 2.01 -1.26 -29.33
CA HIS A 90 1.39 -0.24 -28.48
C HIS A 90 1.39 1.15 -29.13
N GLY A 91 1.12 1.27 -30.44
CA GLY A 91 0.93 2.58 -31.07
C GLY A 91 2.02 3.08 -32.00
N LEU A 92 3.19 2.43 -31.98
CA LEU A 92 4.35 2.84 -32.76
C LEU A 92 4.14 2.63 -34.26
N TRP A 93 3.57 1.49 -34.64
CA TRP A 93 3.36 1.13 -36.03
C TRP A 93 1.89 1.22 -36.39
N ARG A 94 1.59 1.82 -37.55
CA ARG A 94 0.22 2.10 -37.99
C ARG A 94 0.04 1.70 -39.45
N HIS A 95 -1.11 1.13 -39.78
CA HIS A 95 -1.43 0.69 -41.13
C HIS A 95 -2.91 0.94 -41.42
N ASP A 96 -3.20 1.80 -42.40
CA ASP A 96 -4.56 2.24 -42.76
C ASP A 96 -5.20 1.47 -43.93
N GLY A 97 -4.67 0.28 -44.24
CA GLY A 97 -5.16 -0.56 -45.34
C GLY A 97 -4.52 -0.26 -46.71
N ARG A 98 -3.65 0.76 -46.81
CA ARG A 98 -2.74 0.98 -47.94
C ARG A 98 -1.39 0.27 -47.70
N ALA A 99 -0.61 0.05 -48.76
CA ALA A 99 0.41 -1.00 -48.79
C ALA A 99 1.51 -0.97 -47.70
N ASP A 100 1.94 0.20 -47.21
CA ASP A 100 3.10 0.31 -46.33
C ASP A 100 2.73 0.71 -44.89
N TRP A 101 3.41 0.11 -43.92
CA TRP A 101 3.32 0.50 -42.50
C TRP A 101 3.99 1.87 -42.27
N HIS A 102 3.35 2.70 -41.45
CA HIS A 102 3.89 3.97 -40.98
C HIS A 102 4.37 3.82 -39.54
N GLY A 103 5.64 4.13 -39.28
CA GLY A 103 6.26 4.04 -37.96
C GLY A 103 7.15 5.25 -37.64
N PRO A 104 7.71 5.32 -36.42
CA PRO A 104 8.62 6.39 -36.01
C PRO A 104 9.85 6.46 -36.93
N VAL A 105 10.28 7.68 -37.26
CA VAL A 105 11.47 7.91 -38.10
C VAL A 105 12.73 7.75 -37.24
N GLY A 106 13.49 6.67 -37.49
CA GLY A 106 14.76 6.37 -36.82
C GLY A 106 14.66 5.17 -35.86
N GLY A 107 15.69 4.29 -35.89
CA GLY A 107 15.82 3.20 -34.91
C GLY A 107 16.12 3.72 -33.51
N ALA A 108 15.99 2.87 -32.49
CA ALA A 108 16.38 3.17 -31.11
C ALA A 108 17.75 2.55 -30.76
N PRO A 109 18.89 3.16 -31.15
CA PRO A 109 20.21 2.61 -30.84
C PRO A 109 20.45 2.43 -29.32
N ALA A 110 19.77 3.21 -28.48
CA ALA A 110 19.87 3.13 -27.04
C ALA A 110 19.36 1.78 -26.47
N ILE A 111 18.23 1.25 -26.96
CA ILE A 111 17.63 0.00 -26.43
C ILE A 111 18.52 -1.22 -26.72
N ALA A 112 19.30 -1.18 -27.81
CA ALA A 112 20.19 -2.25 -28.21
C ALA A 112 21.30 -2.50 -27.18
N ALA A 113 21.79 -1.44 -26.53
CA ALA A 113 22.79 -1.52 -25.48
C ALA A 113 22.24 -2.19 -24.21
N LEU A 114 21.01 -1.84 -23.81
CA LEU A 114 20.32 -2.50 -22.70
C LEU A 114 20.08 -3.98 -23.03
N ALA A 115 19.57 -4.28 -24.22
CA ALA A 115 19.34 -5.65 -24.65
C ALA A 115 20.62 -6.50 -24.65
N ALA A 116 21.76 -5.94 -25.06
CA ALA A 116 23.04 -6.63 -24.98
C ALA A 116 23.48 -6.89 -23.53
N SER A 117 23.29 -5.91 -22.64
CA SER A 117 23.63 -6.01 -21.21
C SER A 117 22.78 -7.06 -20.50
N LEU A 118 21.48 -7.09 -20.78
CA LEU A 118 20.54 -8.09 -20.25
C LEU A 118 20.86 -9.49 -20.77
N VAL A 119 21.14 -9.65 -22.07
CA VAL A 119 21.54 -10.95 -22.65
C VAL A 119 22.82 -11.47 -21.99
N HIS A 120 23.81 -10.61 -21.77
CA HIS A 120 25.08 -11.00 -21.15
C HIS A 120 24.94 -11.33 -19.65
N SER A 121 24.08 -10.61 -18.93
CA SER A 121 23.97 -10.74 -17.47
C SER A 121 22.94 -11.77 -17.02
N LEU A 122 22.00 -12.15 -17.89
CA LEU A 122 20.89 -13.06 -17.60
C LEU A 122 21.02 -14.38 -18.36
N GLU A 123 22.20 -15.02 -18.31
CA GLU A 123 22.45 -16.36 -18.87
C GLU A 123 21.85 -17.49 -18.00
N VAL A 124 20.62 -17.31 -17.51
CA VAL A 124 19.90 -18.30 -16.70
C VAL A 124 18.90 -19.06 -17.58
N PRO A 125 18.95 -20.41 -17.62
CA PRO A 125 18.00 -21.21 -18.39
C PRO A 125 16.54 -20.88 -18.08
N GLY A 126 15.75 -20.67 -19.14
CA GLY A 126 14.34 -20.27 -19.04
C GLY A 126 14.09 -18.76 -19.06
N THR A 127 15.13 -17.93 -19.02
CA THR A 127 15.00 -16.48 -19.28
C THR A 127 14.87 -16.25 -20.79
N ARG A 128 13.84 -15.51 -21.22
CA ARG A 128 13.62 -15.13 -22.63
C ARG A 128 13.61 -13.61 -22.74
N ILE A 129 14.47 -13.06 -23.60
CA ILE A 129 14.48 -11.63 -23.91
C ILE A 129 13.85 -11.44 -25.29
N GLU A 130 12.71 -10.77 -25.33
CA GLU A 130 11.97 -10.41 -26.54
C GLU A 130 12.30 -8.97 -26.92
N ARG A 131 12.79 -8.74 -28.15
CA ARG A 131 13.12 -7.39 -28.64
C ARG A 131 11.95 -6.82 -29.44
N LYS A 132 11.58 -5.58 -29.15
CA LYS A 132 10.63 -4.75 -29.91
C LYS A 132 11.38 -3.62 -30.63
N SER A 133 10.73 -2.86 -31.51
CA SER A 133 11.39 -1.82 -32.32
C SER A 133 11.99 -0.69 -31.45
N HIS A 134 11.28 -0.30 -30.40
CA HIS A 134 11.69 0.74 -29.43
C HIS A 134 11.46 0.26 -27.98
N GLY A 135 11.72 -1.02 -27.72
CA GLY A 135 11.54 -1.63 -26.41
C GLY A 135 12.09 -3.05 -26.33
N LEU A 136 12.04 -3.66 -25.16
CA LEU A 136 12.30 -5.08 -24.94
C LEU A 136 11.48 -5.59 -23.76
N CYS A 137 11.22 -6.89 -23.75
CA CYS A 137 10.60 -7.57 -22.63
C CYS A 137 11.49 -8.72 -22.16
N VAL A 138 11.73 -8.80 -20.86
CA VAL A 138 12.42 -9.91 -20.20
C VAL A 138 11.36 -10.79 -19.56
N HIS A 139 11.28 -12.04 -19.99
CA HIS A 139 10.36 -13.05 -19.46
C HIS A 139 11.13 -14.07 -18.63
N TRP A 140 10.60 -14.46 -17.48
CA TRP A 140 11.21 -15.47 -16.60
C TRP A 140 10.23 -16.54 -16.14
N ARG A 141 9.11 -16.71 -16.84
CA ARG A 141 8.11 -17.76 -16.58
C ARG A 141 8.73 -19.16 -16.55
N SER A 142 9.64 -19.45 -17.49
CA SER A 142 10.30 -20.74 -17.61
C SER A 142 11.55 -20.87 -16.72
N VAL A 143 11.89 -19.86 -15.92
CA VAL A 143 13.03 -19.89 -14.97
C VAL A 143 12.66 -20.70 -13.73
N SER A 144 13.59 -21.54 -13.28
CA SER A 144 13.43 -22.36 -12.08
C SER A 144 13.15 -21.50 -10.83
N PRO A 145 12.27 -21.94 -9.90
CA PRO A 145 11.96 -21.15 -8.70
C PRO A 145 13.17 -20.75 -7.86
N ALA A 146 14.21 -21.60 -7.80
CA ALA A 146 15.42 -21.35 -7.03
C ALA A 146 16.29 -20.19 -7.57
N GLN A 147 16.15 -19.85 -8.86
CA GLN A 147 16.97 -18.82 -9.52
C GLN A 147 16.15 -17.57 -9.90
N ARG A 148 14.82 -17.65 -9.82
CA ARG A 148 13.89 -16.63 -10.29
C ARG A 148 14.12 -15.27 -9.63
N ASP A 149 14.26 -15.22 -8.30
CA ASP A 149 14.48 -13.95 -7.59
C ASP A 149 15.81 -13.29 -8.00
N SER A 150 16.84 -14.08 -8.33
CA SER A 150 18.11 -13.55 -8.84
C SER A 150 17.98 -12.97 -10.25
N VAL A 151 17.17 -13.58 -11.12
CA VAL A 151 16.90 -13.08 -12.48
C VAL A 151 16.10 -11.78 -12.41
N ILE A 152 15.07 -11.73 -11.56
CA ILE A 152 14.24 -10.53 -11.37
C ILE A 152 15.10 -9.36 -10.87
N ALA A 153 15.83 -9.55 -9.77
CA ALA A 153 16.65 -8.49 -9.19
C ALA A 153 17.75 -8.00 -10.15
N ALA A 154 18.32 -8.89 -10.97
CA ALA A 154 19.29 -8.51 -11.99
C ALA A 154 18.66 -7.74 -13.16
N ALA A 155 17.48 -8.17 -13.63
CA ALA A 155 16.75 -7.50 -14.70
C ALA A 155 16.27 -6.09 -14.26
N GLU A 156 15.70 -5.97 -13.05
CA GLU A 156 15.27 -4.70 -12.46
C GLU A 156 16.43 -3.73 -12.31
N ARG A 157 17.54 -4.17 -11.70
CA ARG A 157 18.73 -3.32 -11.53
C ARG A 157 19.27 -2.81 -12.86
N LEU A 158 19.44 -3.69 -13.84
CA LEU A 158 19.98 -3.30 -15.16
C LEU A 158 19.03 -2.37 -15.93
N ALA A 159 17.72 -2.59 -15.80
CA ALA A 159 16.72 -1.70 -16.39
C ALA A 159 16.74 -0.32 -15.71
N ASP A 160 16.72 -0.27 -14.37
CA ASP A 160 16.68 0.98 -13.61
C ASP A 160 17.97 1.80 -13.81
N GLU A 161 19.15 1.17 -13.75
CA GLU A 161 20.45 1.81 -14.03
C GLU A 161 20.50 2.41 -15.45
N TRP A 162 19.90 1.73 -16.42
CA TRP A 162 19.85 2.22 -17.80
C TRP A 162 18.82 3.34 -17.97
N LEU A 163 17.67 3.26 -17.27
CA LEU A 163 16.61 4.27 -17.32
C LEU A 163 17.03 5.62 -16.74
N ASP A 164 17.92 5.63 -15.75
CA ASP A 164 18.52 6.87 -15.22
C ASP A 164 19.22 7.70 -16.31
N ALA A 165 19.79 7.02 -17.32
CA ALA A 165 20.44 7.66 -18.46
C ALA A 165 19.52 7.87 -19.68
N ASN A 166 18.32 7.28 -19.70
CA ASN A 166 17.41 7.26 -20.84
C ASN A 166 15.96 7.57 -20.40
N PRO A 167 15.68 8.81 -19.94
CA PRO A 167 14.41 9.19 -19.33
C PRO A 167 13.21 9.14 -20.29
N GLU A 168 13.44 9.06 -21.60
CA GLU A 168 12.41 8.88 -22.63
C GLU A 168 11.82 7.46 -22.67
N PHE A 169 12.38 6.54 -21.89
CA PHE A 169 11.86 5.19 -21.68
C PHE A 169 11.24 5.04 -20.29
N GLU A 170 10.45 3.98 -20.13
CA GLU A 170 9.86 3.57 -18.86
C GLU A 170 9.94 2.05 -18.69
N ARG A 171 9.92 1.62 -17.43
CA ARG A 171 9.77 0.21 -17.05
C ARG A 171 8.32 -0.09 -16.71
N ILE A 172 7.85 -1.24 -17.20
CA ILE A 172 6.54 -1.81 -16.88
C ILE A 172 6.75 -3.20 -16.30
N ASP A 173 6.24 -3.39 -15.10
CA ASP A 173 6.29 -4.68 -14.42
C ASP A 173 5.04 -5.48 -14.74
N GLY A 174 5.22 -6.70 -15.22
CA GLY A 174 4.15 -7.61 -15.58
C GLY A 174 4.23 -8.93 -14.82
N VAL A 175 3.25 -9.80 -15.05
CA VAL A 175 3.23 -11.13 -14.44
C VAL A 175 4.32 -11.99 -15.08
N GLU A 176 5.37 -12.28 -14.30
CA GLU A 176 6.54 -13.05 -14.71
C GLU A 176 7.36 -12.43 -15.87
N MET A 177 7.32 -11.10 -15.98
CA MET A 177 8.05 -10.34 -16.98
C MET A 177 8.33 -8.89 -16.55
N LEU A 178 9.31 -8.25 -17.20
CA LEU A 178 9.61 -6.81 -17.13
C LEU A 178 9.78 -6.27 -18.55
N GLU A 179 9.06 -5.20 -18.89
CA GLU A 179 9.14 -4.53 -20.18
C GLU A 179 9.78 -3.16 -20.02
N VAL A 180 10.77 -2.85 -20.87
CA VAL A 180 11.28 -1.49 -21.05
C VAL A 180 10.82 -1.00 -22.41
N ARG A 181 10.06 0.10 -22.44
CA ARG A 181 9.52 0.67 -23.68
C ARG A 181 9.70 2.18 -23.73
N HIS A 182 9.74 2.73 -24.92
CA HIS A 182 9.72 4.19 -25.09
C HIS A 182 8.38 4.75 -24.59
N ARG A 183 8.39 5.85 -23.83
CA ARG A 183 7.17 6.45 -23.22
C ARG A 183 6.10 6.85 -24.22
N SER A 184 6.46 7.04 -25.50
CA SER A 184 5.48 7.32 -26.56
C SER A 184 4.71 6.08 -27.05
N ALA A 185 5.14 4.86 -26.70
CA ALA A 185 4.52 3.61 -27.11
C ALA A 185 3.33 3.28 -26.19
N THR A 186 2.21 3.98 -26.41
CA THR A 186 0.95 3.78 -25.67
C THR A 186 -0.20 3.45 -26.61
N LYS A 187 -1.10 2.54 -26.20
CA LYS A 187 -2.33 2.22 -26.98
C LYS A 187 -3.25 3.45 -27.13
N ALA A 188 -3.10 4.47 -26.27
CA ALA A 188 -3.73 5.80 -26.44
C ALA A 188 -3.44 6.46 -27.80
N SER A 189 -2.30 6.15 -28.42
CA SER A 189 -1.97 6.69 -29.74
C SER A 189 -2.91 6.19 -30.82
N ALA A 190 -3.56 5.02 -30.65
CA ALA A 190 -4.58 4.53 -31.57
C ALA A 190 -5.76 5.49 -31.64
N VAL A 191 -6.22 5.96 -30.47
CA VAL A 191 -7.29 6.97 -30.37
C VAL A 191 -6.86 8.28 -31.02
N THR A 192 -5.65 8.76 -30.69
CA THR A 192 -5.11 10.01 -31.28
C THR A 192 -5.03 9.92 -32.80
N TRP A 193 -4.51 8.82 -33.32
CA TRP A 193 -4.40 8.58 -34.76
C TRP A 193 -5.76 8.50 -35.44
N MET A 194 -6.77 7.88 -34.79
CA MET A 194 -8.13 7.85 -35.32
C MET A 194 -8.74 9.25 -35.42
N ARG A 195 -8.49 10.11 -34.44
CA ARG A 195 -8.96 11.51 -34.50
C ARG A 195 -8.33 12.29 -35.64
N GLU A 196 -7.06 12.06 -35.92
CA GLU A 196 -6.35 12.69 -37.04
C GLU A 196 -6.87 12.20 -38.39
N ARG A 197 -7.07 10.89 -38.53
CA ARG A 197 -7.40 10.25 -39.81
C ARG A 197 -8.89 10.34 -40.16
N LEU A 198 -9.74 10.26 -39.15
CA LEU A 198 -11.20 10.27 -39.25
C LEU A 198 -11.78 11.33 -38.29
N PRO A 199 -11.61 12.63 -38.60
CA PRO A 199 -12.16 13.70 -37.76
C PRO A 199 -13.68 13.56 -37.59
N GLY A 200 -14.14 13.57 -36.34
CA GLY A 200 -15.56 13.44 -36.00
C GLY A 200 -16.06 12.00 -35.83
N ALA A 201 -15.21 10.98 -36.03
CA ALA A 201 -15.58 9.59 -35.77
C ALA A 201 -15.96 9.35 -34.32
N HIS A 202 -16.92 8.44 -34.09
CA HIS A 202 -17.31 7.98 -32.78
C HIS A 202 -16.60 6.67 -32.45
N LEU A 203 -15.78 6.70 -31.41
CA LEU A 203 -14.92 5.57 -31.06
C LEU A 203 -15.59 4.66 -30.01
N LEU A 204 -15.46 3.35 -30.17
CA LEU A 204 -15.75 2.36 -29.14
C LEU A 204 -14.53 1.45 -29.01
N ALA A 205 -13.99 1.34 -27.80
CA ALA A 205 -12.79 0.55 -27.53
C ALA A 205 -13.10 -0.69 -26.69
N ILE A 206 -12.49 -1.82 -27.03
CA ILE A 206 -12.59 -3.08 -26.30
C ILE A 206 -11.18 -3.60 -26.03
N GLY A 207 -10.87 -3.96 -24.78
CA GLY A 207 -9.55 -4.45 -24.38
C GLY A 207 -9.57 -5.18 -23.04
N ASP A 208 -8.50 -5.89 -22.70
CA ASP A 208 -8.45 -6.82 -21.56
C ASP A 208 -7.18 -6.70 -20.71
N ASP A 209 -6.16 -5.95 -21.15
CA ASP A 209 -4.87 -5.80 -20.48
C ASP A 209 -4.66 -4.36 -19.91
N ASP A 210 -3.67 -4.18 -19.03
CA ASP A 210 -3.48 -2.89 -18.35
C ASP A 210 -3.02 -1.80 -19.31
N THR A 211 -2.48 -2.16 -20.48
CA THR A 211 -2.07 -1.22 -21.52
C THR A 211 -3.27 -0.67 -22.30
N ASP A 212 -4.41 -1.36 -22.29
CA ASP A 212 -5.67 -0.87 -22.87
C ASP A 212 -6.29 0.28 -22.06
N GLU A 213 -5.91 0.42 -20.79
CA GLU A 213 -6.42 1.51 -19.94
C GLU A 213 -6.00 2.89 -20.48
N ASP A 214 -4.83 2.99 -21.11
CA ASP A 214 -4.38 4.19 -21.82
C ASP A 214 -5.26 4.47 -23.05
N MET A 215 -5.72 3.44 -23.75
CA MET A 215 -6.68 3.59 -24.85
C MET A 215 -8.05 4.05 -24.33
N PHE A 216 -8.55 3.43 -23.26
CA PHE A 216 -9.83 3.79 -22.64
C PHE A 216 -9.81 5.22 -22.09
N ALA A 217 -8.66 5.65 -21.55
CA ALA A 217 -8.42 6.99 -21.06
C ALA A 217 -8.61 8.09 -22.09
N ALA A 218 -8.18 7.81 -23.33
CA ALA A 218 -8.11 8.79 -24.40
C ALA A 218 -9.47 9.05 -25.08
N LEU A 219 -10.49 8.23 -24.79
CA LEU A 219 -11.85 8.39 -25.32
C LEU A 219 -12.55 9.63 -24.74
N ALA A 220 -13.33 10.31 -25.58
CA ALA A 220 -14.11 11.50 -25.20
C ALA A 220 -15.58 11.12 -24.97
N GLU A 221 -16.29 11.78 -24.05
CA GLU A 221 -17.74 11.53 -23.93
C GLU A 221 -18.48 11.97 -25.21
N PRO A 222 -19.44 11.17 -25.75
CA PRO A 222 -20.10 10.00 -25.15
C PRO A 222 -19.52 8.61 -25.52
N GLU A 223 -18.27 8.53 -25.97
CA GLU A 223 -17.62 7.27 -26.37
C GLU A 223 -17.48 6.25 -25.23
N LEU A 224 -17.34 4.99 -25.62
CA LEU A 224 -17.43 3.87 -24.70
C LEU A 224 -16.19 2.98 -24.75
N ALA A 225 -15.64 2.70 -23.58
CA ALA A 225 -14.67 1.64 -23.36
C ALA A 225 -15.34 0.44 -22.69
N ILE A 226 -15.00 -0.76 -23.15
CA ILE A 226 -15.48 -2.05 -22.65
C ILE A 226 -14.27 -2.90 -22.26
N VAL A 227 -14.21 -3.35 -20.99
CA VAL A 227 -13.13 -4.24 -20.54
C VAL A 227 -13.53 -5.71 -20.69
N VAL A 228 -12.65 -6.57 -21.20
CA VAL A 228 -12.83 -8.02 -21.17
C VAL A 228 -12.18 -8.56 -19.91
N ARG A 229 -12.93 -9.29 -19.08
CA ARG A 229 -12.49 -9.68 -17.73
C ARG A 229 -11.61 -10.91 -17.73
N ASN A 230 -11.91 -11.91 -18.57
CA ASN A 230 -11.18 -13.19 -18.60
C ASN A 230 -11.08 -13.84 -17.20
N GLY A 231 -12.14 -13.76 -16.40
CA GLY A 231 -12.18 -14.25 -15.02
C GLY A 231 -11.40 -13.39 -13.99
N ARG A 232 -10.85 -12.24 -14.39
CA ARG A 232 -10.11 -11.30 -13.53
C ARG A 232 -10.98 -10.09 -13.16
N CYS A 233 -10.86 -9.64 -11.92
CA CYS A 233 -11.40 -8.36 -11.49
C CYS A 233 -10.25 -7.37 -11.29
N ARG A 234 -10.29 -6.26 -12.02
CA ARG A 234 -9.26 -5.22 -11.99
C ARG A 234 -9.87 -3.84 -12.15
N ARG A 235 -9.09 -2.82 -11.79
CA ARG A 235 -9.46 -1.42 -12.02
C ARG A 235 -9.48 -1.13 -13.51
N THR A 236 -10.52 -0.44 -13.98
CA THR A 236 -10.65 -0.05 -15.39
C THR A 236 -11.33 1.31 -15.55
N ARG A 237 -10.99 2.03 -16.62
CA ARG A 237 -11.69 3.22 -17.13
C ARG A 237 -12.86 2.85 -18.04
N ALA A 238 -12.97 1.59 -18.45
CA ALA A 238 -14.12 1.06 -19.16
C ALA A 238 -15.39 1.23 -18.33
N ARG A 239 -16.49 1.60 -18.98
CA ARG A 239 -17.79 1.79 -18.32
C ARG A 239 -18.69 0.57 -18.43
N ALA A 240 -18.25 -0.41 -19.21
CA ALA A 240 -18.90 -1.69 -19.43
C ALA A 240 -17.84 -2.79 -19.35
N SER A 241 -18.27 -4.02 -19.08
CA SER A 241 -17.38 -5.18 -19.14
C SER A 241 -18.03 -6.36 -19.84
N LEU A 242 -17.18 -7.18 -20.45
CA LEU A 242 -17.49 -8.47 -21.05
C LEU A 242 -16.75 -9.58 -20.30
N PRO A 243 -17.32 -10.79 -20.16
CA PRO A 243 -16.69 -11.87 -19.42
C PRO A 243 -15.44 -12.44 -20.12
N ASP A 244 -15.47 -12.59 -21.45
CA ASP A 244 -14.45 -13.32 -22.22
C ASP A 244 -14.48 -12.93 -23.73
N PRO A 245 -13.55 -13.45 -24.58
CA PRO A 245 -13.51 -13.16 -26.02
C PRO A 245 -14.73 -13.67 -26.79
N THR A 246 -15.43 -14.69 -26.28
CA THR A 246 -16.66 -15.20 -26.92
C THR A 246 -17.75 -14.13 -26.85
N ALA A 247 -17.91 -13.51 -25.67
CA ALA A 247 -18.87 -12.42 -25.49
C ALA A 247 -18.50 -11.16 -26.31
N VAL A 248 -17.21 -10.92 -26.59
CA VAL A 248 -16.78 -9.90 -27.57
C VAL A 248 -17.31 -10.25 -28.95
N ARG A 249 -17.16 -11.49 -29.42
CA ARG A 249 -17.67 -11.92 -30.73
C ARG A 249 -19.19 -11.81 -30.82
N ASP A 250 -19.91 -12.16 -29.75
CA ASP A 250 -21.37 -12.01 -29.69
C ASP A 250 -21.79 -10.53 -29.82
N LEU A 251 -21.09 -9.61 -29.15
CA LEU A 251 -21.30 -8.17 -29.29
C LEU A 251 -21.11 -7.70 -30.73
N LEU A 252 -20.00 -8.09 -31.35
CA LEU A 252 -19.67 -7.75 -32.73
C LEU A 252 -20.74 -8.29 -33.71
N GLY A 253 -21.20 -9.53 -33.51
CA GLY A 253 -22.30 -10.13 -34.27
C GLY A 253 -23.62 -9.38 -34.11
N TRP A 254 -23.90 -8.90 -32.90
CA TRP A 254 -25.07 -8.07 -32.63
C TRP A 254 -25.00 -6.69 -33.32
N ILE A 255 -23.83 -6.06 -33.37
CA ILE A 255 -23.64 -4.79 -34.11
C ILE A 255 -23.95 -5.02 -35.60
N ILE A 256 -23.44 -6.09 -36.20
CA ILE A 256 -23.74 -6.46 -37.59
C ILE A 256 -25.25 -6.62 -37.81
N ALA A 257 -25.90 -7.43 -36.96
CA ALA A 257 -27.33 -7.70 -37.07
C ALA A 257 -28.17 -6.42 -36.94
N THR A 258 -27.82 -5.54 -36.00
CA THR A 258 -28.49 -4.26 -35.72
C THR A 258 -28.38 -3.27 -36.88
N ARG A 259 -27.27 -3.31 -37.63
CA ARG A 259 -27.06 -2.47 -38.80
C ARG A 259 -27.70 -3.04 -40.07
N ARG A 260 -27.79 -4.37 -40.18
CA ARG A 260 -28.39 -5.06 -41.34
C ARG A 260 -29.92 -5.22 -41.26
N ARG A 261 -30.52 -5.33 -40.07
CA ARG A 261 -31.97 -5.53 -39.87
C ARG A 261 -32.64 -4.29 -39.27
N ARG A 262 -33.92 -4.07 -39.61
CA ARG A 262 -34.76 -3.01 -39.01
C ARG A 262 -35.23 -3.34 -37.58
N ASP A 263 -35.32 -4.62 -37.22
CA ASP A 263 -35.83 -5.04 -35.92
C ASP A 263 -34.79 -4.87 -34.80
N VAL A 264 -35.28 -4.42 -33.64
CA VAL A 264 -34.48 -4.14 -32.44
C VAL A 264 -34.25 -5.45 -31.68
N LEU A 265 -33.05 -6.01 -31.77
CA LEU A 265 -32.61 -7.08 -30.88
C LEU A 265 -32.01 -6.45 -29.61
N PRO A 266 -32.34 -6.94 -28.40
CA PRO A 266 -31.59 -6.55 -27.21
C PRO A 266 -30.12 -6.95 -27.40
N PRO A 267 -29.16 -6.11 -26.98
CA PRO A 267 -27.74 -6.50 -27.02
C PRO A 267 -27.53 -7.78 -26.21
N PRO A 268 -26.66 -8.71 -26.66
CA PRO A 268 -26.43 -10.03 -26.03
C PRO A 268 -25.61 -9.93 -24.74
N LEU A 269 -25.86 -8.92 -23.92
CA LEU A 269 -24.91 -8.42 -22.96
C LEU A 269 -25.50 -8.36 -21.56
N GLU A 270 -24.93 -9.13 -20.63
CA GLU A 270 -24.78 -8.67 -19.26
C GLU A 270 -23.66 -7.63 -19.24
N ILE A 271 -23.91 -6.43 -19.78
CA ILE A 271 -23.04 -5.30 -19.45
C ILE A 271 -23.24 -5.04 -17.98
N MET A 272 -22.28 -5.48 -17.18
CA MET A 272 -22.07 -4.91 -15.87
C MET A 272 -21.61 -3.46 -16.12
N THR A 273 -22.53 -2.49 -16.21
CA THR A 273 -22.15 -1.10 -15.96
C THR A 273 -21.55 -1.15 -14.59
N THR A 274 -20.30 -0.75 -14.38
CA THR A 274 -19.78 -0.71 -13.01
C THR A 274 -20.58 0.36 -12.29
N PRO A 275 -21.59 0.03 -11.47
CA PRO A 275 -22.19 1.05 -10.66
C PRO A 275 -21.15 1.25 -9.55
N ILE A 276 -20.84 2.49 -9.18
CA ILE A 276 -20.30 2.72 -7.84
C ILE A 276 -21.48 2.47 -6.90
N SER A 277 -21.86 1.22 -6.76
CA SER A 277 -22.80 0.68 -5.79
C SER A 277 -22.15 -0.58 -5.28
N ALA A 278 -20.99 -0.43 -4.63
CA ALA A 278 -20.70 -1.33 -3.55
C ALA A 278 -21.92 -1.31 -2.63
N ALA A 279 -22.45 -2.48 -2.28
CA ALA A 279 -23.44 -2.56 -1.21
C ALA A 279 -22.89 -1.75 -0.02
N ARG A 280 -23.71 -0.82 0.50
CA ARG A 280 -23.29 -0.01 1.64
C ARG A 280 -23.06 -0.93 2.83
N SER A 281 -21.96 -0.73 3.54
CA SER A 281 -21.60 -1.57 4.68
C SER A 281 -22.07 -0.96 6.00
N GLN A 282 -22.37 -1.84 6.95
CA GLN A 282 -22.69 -1.45 8.33
C GLN A 282 -21.49 -0.86 9.07
N LEU A 283 -20.27 -1.24 8.67
CA LEU A 283 -19.02 -0.73 9.23
C LEU A 283 -18.03 -0.32 8.12
N VAL A 284 -17.57 0.92 8.15
CA VAL A 284 -16.47 1.38 7.29
C VAL A 284 -15.26 1.73 8.16
N VAL A 285 -14.19 0.99 7.99
CA VAL A 285 -12.88 1.28 8.59
C VAL A 285 -12.11 2.20 7.66
N VAL A 286 -11.54 3.27 8.19
CA VAL A 286 -10.80 4.26 7.42
C VAL A 286 -9.41 4.44 8.01
N SER A 287 -8.37 4.15 7.24
CA SER A 287 -6.98 4.41 7.60
C SER A 287 -6.22 5.06 6.46
N ASN A 288 -5.03 5.59 6.76
CA ASN A 288 -4.21 6.23 5.74
C ASN A 288 -3.91 5.29 4.55
N ARG A 289 -3.62 4.01 4.78
CA ARG A 289 -3.43 3.02 3.69
C ARG A 289 -4.35 1.83 3.86
N VAL A 290 -4.75 1.21 2.75
CA VAL A 290 -5.32 -0.15 2.78
C VAL A 290 -4.21 -1.19 2.97
N PRO A 291 -4.50 -2.34 3.60
CA PRO A 291 -3.57 -3.47 3.61
C PRO A 291 -3.21 -3.87 2.17
N PRO A 292 -1.97 -4.23 1.82
CA PRO A 292 -1.65 -4.78 0.50
C PRO A 292 -2.34 -6.14 0.28
N GLN A 293 -2.72 -6.51 -0.95
CA GLN A 293 -3.22 -7.87 -1.23
C GLN A 293 -2.06 -8.86 -1.08
N ALA A 294 -2.27 -9.97 -0.36
CA ALA A 294 -1.31 -11.05 -0.36
C ALA A 294 -1.31 -11.70 -1.75
N PRO A 295 -0.19 -11.75 -2.48
CA PRO A 295 -0.09 -12.61 -3.65
C PRO A 295 -0.30 -14.06 -3.20
N GLU A 296 -0.99 -14.88 -3.98
CA GLU A 296 -1.05 -16.33 -3.73
C GLU A 296 0.37 -16.87 -3.57
N GLY A 297 0.69 -17.39 -2.37
CA GLY A 297 1.97 -18.05 -2.08
C GLY A 297 3.07 -17.23 -1.40
N ARG A 298 2.89 -15.93 -1.08
CA ARG A 298 3.86 -15.16 -0.25
C ARG A 298 3.28 -14.78 1.11
N ARG A 299 3.99 -15.13 2.21
CA ARG A 299 3.69 -14.67 3.57
C ARG A 299 4.09 -13.18 3.70
N GLN A 300 3.11 -12.34 3.98
CA GLN A 300 3.23 -10.87 4.05
C GLN A 300 3.81 -10.38 5.39
N GLN A 301 4.49 -9.24 5.39
CA GLN A 301 4.65 -8.42 6.59
C GLN A 301 3.31 -7.79 6.94
N VAL A 302 2.67 -8.29 8.00
CA VAL A 302 1.36 -7.84 8.42
C VAL A 302 1.57 -6.67 9.38
N SER A 303 1.21 -5.45 8.96
CA SER A 303 1.15 -4.30 9.87
C SER A 303 0.32 -4.63 11.11
N GLY A 304 0.73 -4.19 12.29
CA GLY A 304 0.03 -4.45 13.56
C GLY A 304 -1.44 -4.00 13.57
N LEU A 305 -1.81 -3.02 12.73
CA LEU A 305 -3.21 -2.63 12.53
C LEU A 305 -4.00 -3.64 11.70
N VAL A 306 -3.36 -4.25 10.70
CA VAL A 306 -3.97 -5.25 9.81
C VAL A 306 -4.21 -6.56 10.56
N SER A 307 -3.22 -7.03 11.32
CA SER A 307 -3.39 -8.21 12.19
C SER A 307 -4.47 -7.98 13.25
N ALA A 308 -4.62 -6.74 13.72
CA ALA A 308 -5.64 -6.38 14.69
C ALA A 308 -7.06 -6.36 14.13
N LEU A 309 -7.23 -5.71 12.99
CA LEU A 309 -8.56 -5.44 12.44
C LEU A 309 -9.09 -6.58 11.57
N ALA A 310 -8.23 -7.29 10.81
CA ALA A 310 -8.70 -8.28 9.84
C ALA A 310 -9.62 -9.35 10.45
N PRO A 311 -9.31 -9.98 11.61
CA PRO A 311 -10.20 -10.97 12.21
C PRO A 311 -11.52 -10.38 12.71
N ALA A 312 -11.48 -9.20 13.34
CA ALA A 312 -12.67 -8.52 13.85
C ALA A 312 -13.60 -8.02 12.74
N LEU A 313 -13.04 -7.70 11.57
CA LEU A 313 -13.77 -7.22 10.39
C LEU A 313 -14.31 -8.36 9.52
N ALA A 314 -13.66 -9.53 9.50
CA ALA A 314 -14.09 -10.67 8.69
C ALA A 314 -15.48 -11.21 9.08
N GLU A 315 -15.88 -11.03 10.34
CA GLU A 315 -17.17 -11.47 10.88
C GLU A 315 -18.34 -10.51 10.59
N GLN A 316 -18.06 -9.31 10.06
CA GLN A 316 -19.06 -8.26 9.83
C GLN A 316 -19.11 -7.84 8.37
N ASP A 317 -20.27 -7.36 7.92
CA ASP A 317 -20.38 -6.61 6.67
C ASP A 317 -19.62 -5.29 6.80
N SER A 318 -18.37 -5.31 6.34
CA SER A 318 -17.43 -4.22 6.54
C SER A 318 -16.54 -3.96 5.32
N VAL A 319 -16.21 -2.68 5.16
CA VAL A 319 -15.30 -2.19 4.12
C VAL A 319 -14.12 -1.47 4.76
N TRP A 320 -12.91 -1.76 4.28
CA TRP A 320 -11.70 -1.04 4.65
C TRP A 320 -11.33 -0.03 3.56
N LEU A 321 -11.48 1.26 3.85
CA LEU A 321 -11.11 2.40 3.02
C LEU A 321 -9.69 2.91 3.32
N GLY A 322 -8.88 3.16 2.28
CA GLY A 322 -7.52 3.68 2.42
C GLY A 322 -6.86 4.11 1.11
N TRP A 323 -5.69 4.73 1.19
CA TRP A 323 -4.84 5.00 0.03
C TRP A 323 -4.25 3.69 -0.51
N SER A 324 -4.24 3.54 -1.84
CA SER A 324 -3.67 2.37 -2.53
C SER A 324 -2.14 2.25 -2.43
N GLY A 325 -1.46 3.35 -2.09
CA GLY A 325 0.01 3.47 -2.16
C GLY A 325 0.52 4.06 -3.48
N ARG A 326 -0.36 4.27 -4.47
CA ARG A 326 -0.04 4.83 -5.79
C ARG A 326 -0.53 6.27 -5.95
N ASP A 327 0.08 6.97 -6.88
CA ASP A 327 -0.26 8.34 -7.25
C ASP A 327 -0.82 8.37 -8.67
N HIS A 328 -1.77 9.26 -8.96
CA HIS A 328 -2.44 9.34 -10.26
C HIS A 328 -2.92 10.77 -10.57
N ASP A 329 -2.66 11.23 -11.80
CA ASP A 329 -2.92 12.61 -12.22
C ASP A 329 -4.40 12.97 -12.34
N ALA A 330 -5.26 12.01 -12.72
CA ALA A 330 -6.68 12.28 -12.97
C ALA A 330 -7.51 12.56 -11.69
N GLY A 331 -6.87 12.66 -10.53
CA GLY A 331 -7.51 12.87 -9.23
C GLY A 331 -8.04 11.58 -8.58
N PRO A 332 -8.49 11.65 -7.31
CA PRO A 332 -8.86 10.48 -6.53
C PRO A 332 -10.18 9.88 -7.03
N ALA A 333 -10.11 8.64 -7.51
CA ALA A 333 -11.27 7.82 -7.88
C ALA A 333 -11.37 6.62 -6.92
N LEU A 334 -12.57 6.41 -6.38
CA LEU A 334 -12.82 5.29 -5.48
C LEU A 334 -12.95 4.00 -6.26
N VAL A 335 -12.21 2.98 -5.85
CA VAL A 335 -12.25 1.62 -6.36
C VAL A 335 -12.62 0.70 -5.21
N VAL A 336 -13.62 -0.15 -5.42
CA VAL A 336 -14.01 -1.17 -4.45
C VAL A 336 -13.67 -2.54 -5.03
N GLU A 337 -12.88 -3.29 -4.29
CA GLU A 337 -12.48 -4.66 -4.58
C GLU A 337 -13.41 -5.59 -3.79
N GLU A 338 -14.36 -6.22 -4.51
CA GLU A 338 -15.27 -7.24 -3.97
C GLU A 338 -14.57 -8.62 -3.98
N GLY A 339 -14.87 -9.47 -2.99
CA GLY A 339 -14.34 -10.84 -2.87
C GLY A 339 -13.38 -11.09 -1.70
N ALA A 340 -12.90 -10.04 -1.03
CA ALA A 340 -12.19 -10.13 0.24
C ALA A 340 -13.14 -9.89 1.43
N ARG A 341 -12.84 -10.48 2.60
CA ARG A 341 -13.49 -10.15 3.88
C ARG A 341 -12.43 -9.63 4.88
N PRO A 342 -12.46 -8.34 5.25
CA PRO A 342 -13.38 -7.29 4.79
C PRO A 342 -13.21 -6.93 3.31
N SER A 343 -14.26 -6.37 2.71
CA SER A 343 -14.14 -5.79 1.37
C SER A 343 -13.18 -4.60 1.41
N ARG A 344 -12.49 -4.34 0.32
CA ARG A 344 -11.45 -3.29 0.29
C ARG A 344 -11.86 -2.16 -0.63
N ALA A 345 -11.67 -0.95 -0.15
CA ALA A 345 -11.95 0.26 -0.90
C ALA A 345 -10.69 1.11 -0.92
N SER A 346 -10.23 1.50 -2.10
CA SER A 346 -9.03 2.30 -2.22
C SER A 346 -9.14 3.39 -3.27
N PHE A 347 -8.25 4.37 -3.16
CA PHE A 347 -8.08 5.41 -4.17
C PHE A 347 -6.61 5.80 -4.23
N ASP A 348 -6.21 6.36 -5.37
CA ASP A 348 -4.86 6.91 -5.54
C ASP A 348 -4.82 8.37 -5.12
N PHE A 349 -3.65 8.78 -4.62
CA PHE A 349 -3.38 10.17 -4.31
C PHE A 349 -3.12 10.96 -5.59
N ARG A 350 -3.34 12.28 -5.52
CA ARG A 350 -2.73 13.19 -6.49
C ARG A 350 -1.21 13.21 -6.22
N PRO A 351 -0.35 13.44 -7.23
CA PRO A 351 1.10 13.46 -7.00
C PRO A 351 1.53 14.38 -5.84
N SER A 352 0.93 15.58 -5.73
CA SER A 352 1.24 16.52 -4.65
C SER A 352 0.83 16.05 -3.25
N TRP A 353 -0.18 15.18 -3.12
CA TRP A 353 -0.66 14.73 -1.81
C TRP A 353 0.32 13.81 -1.09
N ARG A 354 1.17 13.08 -1.82
CA ARG A 354 2.27 12.35 -1.18
C ARG A 354 3.19 13.32 -0.44
N THR A 355 3.66 14.35 -1.15
CA THR A 355 4.62 15.32 -0.63
C THR A 355 4.02 16.27 0.41
N ASP A 356 2.85 16.84 0.15
CA ASP A 356 2.28 17.92 0.97
C ASP A 356 1.43 17.39 2.13
N PHE A 357 0.69 16.29 1.93
CA PHE A 357 -0.15 15.70 2.98
C PHE A 357 0.60 14.65 3.81
N TYR A 358 1.14 13.61 3.17
CA TYR A 358 1.74 12.48 3.90
C TYR A 358 3.13 12.84 4.44
N ASP A 359 4.06 13.23 3.58
CA ASP A 359 5.42 13.63 3.98
C ASP A 359 5.45 15.02 4.60
N GLY A 360 4.54 15.91 4.19
CA GLY A 360 4.35 17.25 4.73
C GLY A 360 3.59 17.24 6.05
N PHE A 361 2.30 17.56 6.04
CA PHE A 361 1.54 17.82 7.26
C PHE A 361 1.55 16.65 8.25
N CYS A 362 1.39 15.42 7.77
CA CYS A 362 1.35 14.25 8.66
C CYS A 362 2.72 13.98 9.30
N ASN A 363 3.79 13.83 8.51
CA ASN A 363 5.07 13.34 9.04
C ASN A 363 6.06 14.45 9.42
N ARG A 364 5.92 15.67 8.88
CA ARG A 364 6.78 16.83 9.20
C ARG A 364 6.18 17.77 10.25
N ALA A 365 4.85 17.81 10.37
CA ALA A 365 4.16 18.66 11.36
C ALA A 365 3.56 17.83 12.50
N LEU A 366 2.58 16.98 12.22
CA LEU A 366 1.82 16.26 13.25
C LEU A 366 2.67 15.21 13.98
N TRP A 367 3.42 14.36 13.27
CA TRP A 367 4.24 13.33 13.91
C TRP A 367 5.21 13.89 14.96
N PRO A 368 6.11 14.85 14.65
CA PRO A 368 7.00 15.41 15.67
C PRO A 368 6.22 16.10 16.79
N LEU A 369 5.18 16.86 16.47
CA LEU A 369 4.36 17.57 17.47
C LEU A 369 3.68 16.61 18.45
N LEU A 370 3.02 15.57 17.94
CA LEU A 370 2.28 14.60 18.76
C LEU A 370 3.21 13.78 19.66
N HIS A 371 4.46 13.59 19.25
CA HIS A 371 5.52 12.99 20.07
C HIS A 371 6.26 13.99 20.96
N GLY A 372 5.87 15.28 20.96
CA GLY A 372 6.43 16.32 21.82
C GLY A 372 7.79 16.88 21.38
N PHE A 373 8.15 16.70 20.11
CA PHE A 373 9.39 17.24 19.52
C PHE A 373 9.13 18.55 18.77
N CYS A 374 8.70 19.60 19.50
CA CYS A 374 8.32 20.89 18.90
C CYS A 374 9.39 21.47 17.98
N GLY A 375 10.68 21.33 18.34
CA GLY A 375 11.80 21.82 17.54
C GLY A 375 11.96 21.14 16.17
N ARG A 376 11.33 19.98 15.97
CA ARG A 376 11.32 19.24 14.69
C ARG A 376 10.08 19.53 13.84
N ALA A 377 9.01 20.07 14.42
CA ALA A 377 7.80 20.38 13.67
C ALA A 377 8.05 21.52 12.67
N ARG A 378 7.53 21.37 11.45
CA ARG A 378 7.56 22.41 10.40
C ARG A 378 6.16 22.59 9.86
N TYR A 379 5.73 23.85 9.77
CA TYR A 379 4.38 24.21 9.32
C TYR A 379 4.43 24.95 7.99
N ARG A 380 3.56 24.55 7.06
CA ARG A 380 3.38 25.21 5.76
C ARG A 380 1.90 25.24 5.41
N ASP A 381 1.43 26.36 4.88
CA ASP A 381 0.03 26.51 4.47
C ASP A 381 -0.34 25.54 3.33
N THR A 382 0.61 25.21 2.46
CA THR A 382 0.44 24.21 1.39
C THR A 382 0.10 22.84 1.95
N ASP A 383 0.87 22.41 2.96
CA ASP A 383 0.73 21.13 3.62
C ASP A 383 -0.62 21.05 4.35
N TRP A 384 -1.02 22.12 5.03
CA TRP A 384 -2.33 22.22 5.67
C TRP A 384 -3.49 22.13 4.67
N ARG A 385 -3.43 22.85 3.54
CA ARG A 385 -4.47 22.78 2.50
C ARG A 385 -4.60 21.36 1.95
N ALA A 386 -3.48 20.70 1.65
CA ALA A 386 -3.48 19.30 1.24
C ALA A 386 -4.09 18.39 2.32
N TYR A 387 -3.80 18.64 3.60
CA TYR A 387 -4.38 17.89 4.71
C TYR A 387 -5.90 18.01 4.82
N VAL A 388 -6.43 19.22 4.62
CA VAL A 388 -7.88 19.46 4.56
C VAL A 388 -8.50 18.75 3.35
N ASP A 389 -7.91 18.88 2.16
CA ASP A 389 -8.44 18.30 0.92
C ASP A 389 -8.47 16.77 0.95
N VAL A 390 -7.42 16.16 1.47
CA VAL A 390 -7.33 14.70 1.63
C VAL A 390 -8.37 14.21 2.62
N ASN A 391 -8.48 14.84 3.80
CA ASN A 391 -9.48 14.46 4.81
C ASN A 391 -10.92 14.61 4.29
N ALA A 392 -11.21 15.66 3.52
CA ALA A 392 -12.50 15.84 2.85
C ALA A 392 -12.79 14.71 1.84
N THR A 393 -11.76 14.28 1.10
CA THR A 393 -11.88 13.16 0.15
C THR A 393 -12.14 11.83 0.85
N TYR A 394 -11.43 11.54 1.95
CA TYR A 394 -11.70 10.38 2.80
C TYR A 394 -13.13 10.39 3.34
N ALA A 395 -13.59 11.51 3.89
CA ALA A 395 -14.95 11.63 4.40
C ALA A 395 -16.02 11.40 3.32
N ARG A 396 -15.84 11.99 2.14
CA ARG A 396 -16.74 11.78 0.99
C ARG A 396 -16.83 10.32 0.60
N PHE A 397 -15.70 9.62 0.51
CA PHE A 397 -15.66 8.21 0.15
C PHE A 397 -16.20 7.31 1.26
N ALA A 398 -15.87 7.58 2.52
CA ALA A 398 -16.41 6.83 3.65
C ALA A 398 -17.94 6.95 3.73
N ALA A 399 -18.48 8.16 3.53
CA ALA A 399 -19.93 8.39 3.50
C ALA A 399 -20.63 7.70 2.30
N ALA A 400 -19.93 7.52 1.17
CA ALA A 400 -20.48 6.80 0.02
C ALA A 400 -20.56 5.29 0.26
N LEU A 401 -19.63 4.74 1.06
CA LEU A 401 -19.52 3.32 1.38
C LEU A 401 -20.35 2.90 2.61
N ALA A 402 -20.60 3.83 3.54
CA ALA A 402 -21.32 3.55 4.76
C ALA A 402 -22.84 3.59 4.56
N GLU A 403 -23.56 2.74 5.28
CA GLU A 403 -24.99 2.92 5.48
C GLU A 403 -25.28 4.25 6.21
N PRO A 404 -26.42 4.94 5.96
CA PRO A 404 -26.72 6.23 6.57
C PRO A 404 -26.66 6.27 8.11
N THR A 405 -26.89 5.12 8.75
CA THR A 405 -26.85 4.91 10.20
C THR A 405 -25.74 3.93 10.64
N GLY A 406 -24.83 3.60 9.72
CA GLY A 406 -23.70 2.71 9.96
C GLY A 406 -22.60 3.33 10.83
N ASP A 407 -21.60 2.52 11.13
CA ASP A 407 -20.42 2.90 11.90
C ASP A 407 -19.27 3.29 10.95
N ILE A 408 -18.64 4.43 11.19
CA ILE A 408 -17.36 4.79 10.55
C ILE A 408 -16.28 4.83 11.62
N TRP A 409 -15.28 3.96 11.48
CA TRP A 409 -14.15 3.86 12.40
C TRP A 409 -12.87 4.37 11.73
N VAL A 410 -12.44 5.55 12.12
CA VAL A 410 -11.26 6.25 11.60
C VAL A 410 -10.04 5.91 12.44
N HIS A 411 -8.89 5.72 11.79
CA HIS A 411 -7.63 5.44 12.44
C HIS A 411 -6.58 6.52 12.16
N ASP A 412 -6.04 6.99 13.29
CA ASP A 412 -4.79 7.71 13.43
C ASP A 412 -4.74 9.18 12.98
N TYR A 413 -3.63 9.83 13.30
CA TYR A 413 -3.39 11.26 13.15
C TYR A 413 -3.42 11.80 11.72
N HIS A 414 -3.45 10.94 10.70
CA HIS A 414 -3.58 11.35 9.30
C HIS A 414 -5.00 11.88 9.00
N LEU A 415 -5.99 11.48 9.80
CA LEU A 415 -7.41 11.59 9.49
C LEU A 415 -8.20 12.36 10.57
N LEU A 416 -7.57 13.29 11.28
CA LEU A 416 -8.19 14.01 12.41
C LEU A 416 -9.37 14.90 11.98
N LEU A 417 -9.48 15.27 10.70
CA LEU A 417 -10.55 16.15 10.21
C LEU A 417 -11.75 15.37 9.64
N VAL A 418 -11.64 14.05 9.48
CA VAL A 418 -12.69 13.24 8.82
C VAL A 418 -14.04 13.39 9.52
N GLY A 419 -14.09 13.41 10.86
CA GLY A 419 -15.33 13.57 11.62
C GLY A 419 -16.11 14.83 11.24
N GLN A 420 -15.40 15.98 11.18
CA GLN A 420 -16.00 17.25 10.76
C GLN A 420 -16.46 17.24 9.30
N GLN A 421 -15.67 16.65 8.41
CA GLN A 421 -16.01 16.58 6.99
C GLN A 421 -17.23 15.67 6.76
N LEU A 422 -17.35 14.57 7.49
CA LEU A 422 -18.55 13.71 7.48
C LEU A 422 -19.79 14.47 7.95
N ALA A 423 -19.69 15.22 9.05
CA ALA A 423 -20.78 16.06 9.55
C ALA A 423 -21.23 17.11 8.52
N ARG A 424 -20.28 17.76 7.83
CA ARG A 424 -20.57 18.71 6.73
C ARG A 424 -21.28 18.06 5.54
N HIS A 425 -21.00 16.78 5.28
CA HIS A 425 -21.70 15.99 4.26
C HIS A 425 -23.04 15.41 4.73
N GLY A 426 -23.48 15.72 5.95
CA GLY A 426 -24.76 15.29 6.49
C GLY A 426 -24.80 13.82 6.92
N PHE A 427 -23.65 13.18 7.13
CA PHE A 427 -23.59 11.82 7.67
C PHE A 427 -24.13 11.80 9.11
N ARG A 428 -25.07 10.89 9.40
CA ARG A 428 -25.75 10.79 10.70
C ARG A 428 -25.40 9.52 11.48
N GLY A 429 -24.54 8.67 10.92
CA GLY A 429 -24.04 7.48 11.60
C GLY A 429 -23.03 7.81 12.70
N ARG A 430 -22.47 6.76 13.31
CA ARG A 430 -21.57 6.88 14.46
C ARG A 430 -20.15 7.01 13.95
N THR A 431 -19.40 7.96 14.47
CA THR A 431 -18.01 8.21 14.06
C THR A 431 -17.07 7.97 15.23
N GLY A 432 -16.17 7.01 15.08
CA GLY A 432 -15.10 6.74 16.03
C GLY A 432 -13.75 7.15 15.46
N LEU A 433 -12.86 7.71 16.28
CA LEU A 433 -11.44 7.86 15.94
C LEU A 433 -10.60 7.13 16.99
N PHE A 434 -9.66 6.32 16.55
CA PHE A 434 -8.63 5.75 17.42
C PHE A 434 -7.26 6.34 17.08
N LEU A 435 -6.58 6.95 18.06
CA LEU A 435 -5.23 7.51 17.91
C LEU A 435 -4.18 6.48 18.35
N HIS A 436 -3.31 6.11 17.43
CA HIS A 436 -2.24 5.13 17.69
C HIS A 436 -0.94 5.77 18.18
N VAL A 437 -0.80 7.08 18.00
CA VAL A 437 0.31 7.89 18.49
C VAL A 437 -0.01 8.52 19.86
N PRO A 438 1.01 9.01 20.60
CA PRO A 438 0.78 9.82 21.80
C PRO A 438 -0.02 11.09 21.51
N PHE A 439 -0.53 11.72 22.57
CA PHE A 439 -1.09 13.07 22.49
C PHE A 439 -0.35 14.01 23.45
N PRO A 440 0.12 15.19 23.01
CA PRO A 440 0.94 16.08 23.83
C PRO A 440 0.09 16.98 24.74
N GLN A 441 0.73 17.66 25.68
CA GLN A 441 0.09 18.64 26.56
C GLN A 441 -0.31 19.92 25.77
N PRO A 442 -1.23 20.76 26.31
CA PRO A 442 -1.73 21.95 25.61
C PRO A 442 -0.64 22.92 25.16
N ASP A 443 0.36 23.20 26.00
CA ASP A 443 1.47 24.10 25.71
C ASP A 443 2.28 23.67 24.48
N VAL A 444 2.42 22.36 24.27
CA VAL A 444 3.03 21.78 23.07
C VAL A 444 2.08 21.85 21.89
N PHE A 445 0.83 21.36 22.04
CA PHE A 445 -0.11 21.25 20.93
C PHE A 445 -0.47 22.63 20.33
N GLU A 446 -0.57 23.65 21.17
CA GLU A 446 -0.89 25.04 20.79
C GLU A 446 0.21 25.72 19.97
N THR A 447 1.41 25.14 19.87
CA THR A 447 2.46 25.65 18.96
C THR A 447 2.09 25.52 17.49
N MET A 448 1.12 24.66 17.15
CA MET A 448 0.64 24.49 15.78
C MET A 448 -0.38 25.57 15.39
N PRO A 449 -0.23 26.21 14.21
CA PRO A 449 -1.13 27.28 13.77
C PRO A 449 -2.61 26.87 13.69
N TRP A 450 -2.88 25.60 13.33
CA TRP A 450 -4.24 25.06 13.13
C TRP A 450 -4.74 24.21 14.30
N CYS A 451 -4.23 24.43 15.52
CA CYS A 451 -4.62 23.65 16.69
C CYS A 451 -6.13 23.72 16.97
N ASP A 452 -6.76 24.88 16.74
CA ASP A 452 -8.19 25.06 16.90
C ASP A 452 -9.02 24.22 15.94
N GLU A 453 -8.67 24.26 14.67
CA GLU A 453 -9.37 23.57 13.60
C GLU A 453 -9.32 22.06 13.81
N ILE A 454 -8.17 21.54 14.24
CA ILE A 454 -8.02 20.12 14.56
C ILE A 454 -8.83 19.75 15.81
N LEU A 455 -8.73 20.50 16.91
CA LEU A 455 -9.49 20.19 18.12
C LEU A 455 -11.00 20.30 17.89
N ALA A 456 -11.44 21.30 17.12
CA ALA A 456 -12.83 21.44 16.73
C ALA A 456 -13.29 20.25 15.90
N ALA A 457 -12.47 19.76 14.97
CA ALA A 457 -12.82 18.59 14.18
C ALA A 457 -12.82 17.29 14.99
N MET A 458 -11.91 17.15 15.95
CA MET A 458 -11.88 16.00 16.85
C MET A 458 -13.13 15.90 17.73
N ARG A 459 -13.75 17.04 18.10
CA ARG A 459 -15.03 17.06 18.85
C ARG A 459 -16.22 16.50 18.05
N GLU A 460 -16.14 16.44 16.73
CA GLU A 460 -17.21 15.92 15.88
C GLU A 460 -17.30 14.38 15.92
N PHE A 461 -16.22 13.69 16.32
CA PHE A 461 -16.29 12.26 16.57
C PHE A 461 -17.18 11.95 17.78
N THR A 462 -18.01 10.91 17.66
CA THR A 462 -18.82 10.40 18.76
C THR A 462 -17.97 9.77 19.85
N PHE A 463 -16.90 9.08 19.45
CA PHE A 463 -16.00 8.36 20.36
C PHE A 463 -14.54 8.53 19.96
N LEU A 464 -13.69 8.87 20.93
CA LEU A 464 -12.25 9.02 20.77
C LEU A 464 -11.54 7.98 21.65
N GLY A 465 -10.83 7.04 21.01
CA GLY A 465 -10.03 6.03 21.68
C GLY A 465 -8.54 6.38 21.67
N LEU A 466 -7.88 6.19 22.82
CA LEU A 466 -6.42 6.34 22.97
C LEU A 466 -5.83 5.13 23.68
N HIS A 467 -4.51 4.98 23.62
CA HIS A 467 -3.83 3.83 24.24
C HIS A 467 -3.74 3.89 25.77
N THR A 468 -3.61 5.06 26.37
CA THR A 468 -3.32 5.21 27.81
C THR A 468 -4.10 6.36 28.43
N ASP A 469 -4.30 6.29 29.75
CA ASP A 469 -4.94 7.37 30.52
C ASP A 469 -4.18 8.68 30.41
N GLN A 470 -2.85 8.63 30.32
CA GLN A 470 -2.02 9.82 30.14
C GLN A 470 -2.34 10.52 28.82
N TRP A 471 -2.42 9.78 27.71
CA TRP A 471 -2.73 10.36 26.40
C TRP A 471 -4.16 10.89 26.37
N ALA A 472 -5.11 10.17 26.96
CA ALA A 472 -6.50 10.62 27.08
C ALA A 472 -6.63 11.90 27.92
N ALA A 473 -5.91 11.99 29.04
CA ALA A 473 -5.87 13.18 29.88
C ALA A 473 -5.28 14.38 29.12
N ASN A 474 -4.22 14.18 28.34
CA ASN A 474 -3.61 15.24 27.54
C ASN A 474 -4.57 15.78 26.48
N LEU A 475 -5.30 14.90 25.78
CA LEU A 475 -6.33 15.31 24.83
C LEU A 475 -7.45 16.11 25.50
N ARG A 476 -7.96 15.62 26.64
CA ARG A 476 -8.96 16.35 27.43
C ARG A 476 -8.46 17.74 27.83
N ALA A 477 -7.22 17.84 28.28
CA ALA A 477 -6.60 19.10 28.65
C ALA A 477 -6.51 20.08 27.46
N CYS A 478 -6.18 19.59 26.26
CA CYS A 478 -6.14 20.42 25.04
C CYS A 478 -7.54 20.92 24.64
N LEU A 479 -8.54 20.04 24.70
CA LEU A 479 -9.94 20.41 24.44
C LEU A 479 -10.43 21.48 25.43
N GLN A 480 -10.13 21.32 26.72
CA GLN A 480 -10.46 22.31 27.74
C GLN A 480 -9.68 23.62 27.58
N ALA A 481 -8.42 23.57 27.12
CA ALA A 481 -7.64 24.77 26.83
C ALA A 481 -8.25 25.59 25.69
N GLN A 482 -8.71 24.90 24.63
CA GLN A 482 -9.48 25.53 23.55
C GLN A 482 -10.75 26.22 24.07
N GLU A 483 -11.54 25.59 24.95
CA GLU A 483 -12.75 26.21 25.54
C GLU A 483 -12.42 27.50 26.29
N ARG A 484 -11.37 27.47 27.12
CA ARG A 484 -10.90 28.65 27.86
C ARG A 484 -10.50 29.78 26.91
N ARG A 485 -9.77 29.46 25.84
CA ARG A 485 -9.30 30.46 24.88
C ARG A 485 -10.44 31.05 24.04
N LEU A 486 -11.44 30.24 23.67
CA LEU A 486 -12.62 30.70 22.93
C LEU A 486 -13.68 31.35 23.82
N GLY A 487 -13.54 31.29 25.15
CA GLY A 487 -14.46 31.92 26.10
C GLY A 487 -15.88 31.34 26.09
N ARG A 488 -16.06 30.08 25.64
CA ARG A 488 -17.36 29.42 25.57
C ARG A 488 -17.25 27.92 25.82
N ALA A 489 -18.28 27.35 26.44
CA ALA A 489 -18.40 25.90 26.61
C ALA A 489 -18.58 25.21 25.25
N LEU A 490 -17.90 24.08 25.07
CA LEU A 490 -17.98 23.24 23.87
C LEU A 490 -18.35 21.81 24.25
N PRO A 491 -19.09 21.07 23.40
CA PRO A 491 -19.40 19.67 23.67
C PRO A 491 -18.13 18.82 23.78
N MET A 492 -18.00 18.07 24.87
CA MET A 492 -16.90 17.12 25.07
C MET A 492 -17.26 15.77 24.43
N PRO A 493 -16.44 15.22 23.51
CA PRO A 493 -16.64 13.87 23.01
C PRO A 493 -16.40 12.82 24.10
N VAL A 494 -16.95 11.63 23.94
CA VAL A 494 -16.61 10.50 24.81
C VAL A 494 -15.16 10.10 24.51
N ILE A 495 -14.29 10.21 25.50
CA ILE A 495 -12.86 9.87 25.40
C ILE A 495 -12.58 8.72 26.36
N ASP A 496 -12.02 7.63 25.84
CA ASP A 496 -11.70 6.44 26.61
C ASP A 496 -10.39 5.79 26.16
N THR A 497 -9.89 4.86 26.96
CA THR A 497 -8.60 4.21 26.76
C THR A 497 -8.78 2.74 26.40
N LEU A 498 -8.21 2.34 25.26
CA LEU A 498 -8.13 0.95 24.85
C LEU A 498 -6.71 0.63 24.38
N PRO A 499 -5.88 0.01 25.23
CA PRO A 499 -4.54 -0.40 24.83
C PRO A 499 -4.65 -1.49 23.76
N ILE A 500 -3.95 -1.33 22.64
CA ILE A 500 -3.93 -2.34 21.59
C ILE A 500 -3.00 -3.50 21.99
N GLY A 501 -3.44 -4.71 21.70
CA GLY A 501 -2.75 -5.96 21.98
C GLY A 501 -1.87 -6.48 20.85
N VAL A 502 -1.34 -7.69 21.03
CA VAL A 502 -0.70 -8.50 19.97
C VAL A 502 -1.31 -9.90 19.98
N ASP A 503 -1.33 -10.58 18.84
CA ASP A 503 -1.70 -11.99 18.82
C ASP A 503 -0.51 -12.81 19.34
N SER A 504 -0.54 -13.13 20.64
CA SER A 504 0.55 -13.83 21.31
C SER A 504 0.83 -15.21 20.71
N THR A 505 -0.18 -15.87 20.14
CA THR A 505 -0.03 -17.21 19.57
C THR A 505 0.81 -17.22 18.30
N THR A 506 0.80 -16.11 17.53
CA THR A 506 1.61 -15.96 16.32
C THR A 506 3.11 -15.90 16.61
N PHE A 507 3.49 -15.45 17.82
CA PHE A 507 4.90 -15.31 18.21
C PHE A 507 5.40 -16.48 19.07
N ALA A 508 4.49 -17.27 19.63
CA ALA A 508 4.83 -18.39 20.50
C ALA A 508 5.71 -19.44 19.77
N PRO A 509 6.67 -20.06 20.47
CA PRO A 509 7.49 -21.12 19.89
C PRO A 509 6.64 -22.33 19.52
N THR A 510 6.96 -22.98 18.40
CA THR A 510 6.40 -24.30 18.03
C THR A 510 7.43 -25.40 18.29
N PRO A 511 7.02 -26.61 18.74
CA PRO A 511 7.96 -27.68 19.13
C PRO A 511 8.97 -28.10 18.05
N ASP A 512 8.58 -28.00 16.78
CA ASP A 512 9.37 -28.44 15.61
C ASP A 512 9.85 -27.26 14.75
N GLU A 513 9.98 -26.06 15.33
CA GLU A 513 10.38 -24.87 14.56
C GLU A 513 11.84 -24.98 14.12
N GLU A 514 12.06 -25.13 12.80
CA GLU A 514 13.40 -24.99 12.24
C GLU A 514 13.86 -23.53 12.33
N LEU A 515 15.07 -23.34 12.87
CA LEU A 515 15.68 -22.03 12.97
C LEU A 515 16.02 -21.53 11.56
N ASP A 516 15.60 -20.31 11.25
CA ASP A 516 15.97 -19.65 10.02
C ASP A 516 17.51 -19.62 9.90
N ARG A 517 18.00 -19.82 8.67
CA ARG A 517 19.42 -19.95 8.37
C ARG A 517 20.21 -18.76 8.91
N GLU A 518 19.64 -17.57 8.87
CA GLU A 518 20.29 -16.36 9.34
C GLU A 518 20.39 -16.30 10.87
N VAL A 519 19.33 -16.71 11.56
CA VAL A 519 19.32 -16.78 13.04
C VAL A 519 20.25 -17.90 13.52
N ALA A 520 20.33 -19.02 12.78
CA ALA A 520 21.29 -20.08 13.05
C ALA A 520 22.75 -19.59 12.88
N GLY A 521 23.05 -18.90 11.78
CA GLY A 521 24.36 -18.29 11.57
C GLY A 521 24.71 -17.25 12.63
N LEU A 522 23.71 -16.47 13.07
CA LEU A 522 23.88 -15.52 14.15
C LEU A 522 24.28 -16.22 15.46
N ARG A 523 23.56 -17.27 15.87
CA ARG A 523 23.87 -18.05 17.09
C ARG A 523 25.29 -18.61 17.06
N LEU A 524 25.70 -19.17 15.92
CA LEU A 524 27.07 -19.67 15.74
C LEU A 524 28.12 -18.56 15.92
N THR A 525 27.84 -17.36 15.41
CA THR A 525 28.76 -16.23 15.48
C THR A 525 28.81 -15.59 16.87
N LEU A 526 27.68 -15.59 17.59
CA LEU A 526 27.62 -15.09 18.97
C LEU A 526 28.41 -15.99 19.93
N GLY A 527 28.32 -17.32 19.76
CA GLY A 527 28.88 -18.27 20.71
C GLY A 527 28.21 -18.14 22.08
N ASP A 528 29.01 -18.09 23.15
CA ASP A 528 28.51 -17.97 24.53
C ASP A 528 28.21 -16.51 24.95
N ARG A 529 28.29 -15.56 24.01
CA ARG A 529 28.08 -14.13 24.30
C ARG A 529 26.59 -13.85 24.48
N ARG A 530 26.29 -12.95 25.43
CA ARG A 530 24.95 -12.41 25.64
C ARG A 530 24.51 -11.56 24.44
N LEU A 531 23.23 -11.61 24.12
CA LEU A 531 22.63 -10.83 23.04
C LEU A 531 21.65 -9.79 23.60
N ILE A 532 21.93 -8.51 23.32
CA ILE A 532 20.95 -7.42 23.43
C ILE A 532 20.33 -7.20 22.06
N LEU A 533 19.01 -7.06 22.00
CA LEU A 533 18.27 -6.86 20.75
C LEU A 533 17.40 -5.60 20.80
N GLY A 534 17.54 -4.75 19.78
CA GLY A 534 16.66 -3.63 19.49
C GLY A 534 16.03 -3.82 18.12
N VAL A 535 14.71 -3.67 18.01
CA VAL A 535 13.97 -3.78 16.75
C VAL A 535 13.03 -2.59 16.63
N ASP A 536 13.25 -1.75 15.63
CA ASP A 536 12.42 -0.56 15.42
C ASP A 536 12.37 -0.17 13.94
N ARG A 537 11.35 0.60 13.56
CA ARG A 537 11.49 1.44 12.36
C ARG A 537 12.55 2.49 12.62
N LEU A 538 13.32 2.87 11.60
CA LEU A 538 14.24 3.99 11.73
C LEU A 538 13.42 5.28 11.87
N ASP A 539 13.23 5.74 13.10
CA ASP A 539 12.43 6.91 13.45
C ASP A 539 12.98 7.54 14.73
N TYR A 540 13.08 8.88 14.77
CA TYR A 540 13.72 9.59 15.87
C TYR A 540 12.96 9.45 17.19
N ALA A 541 11.66 9.12 17.15
CA ALA A 541 10.89 8.82 18.36
C ALA A 541 11.37 7.54 19.06
N LYS A 542 12.10 6.65 18.37
CA LYS A 542 12.52 5.33 18.87
C LYS A 542 13.78 5.33 19.72
N GLY A 543 14.46 6.48 19.81
CA GLY A 543 15.61 6.65 20.70
C GLY A 543 16.79 5.74 20.38
N ILE A 544 16.98 5.38 19.10
CA ILE A 544 18.08 4.50 18.66
C ILE A 544 19.45 5.13 18.96
N PRO A 545 19.69 6.45 18.71
CA PRO A 545 20.93 7.09 19.13
C PRO A 545 21.19 6.98 20.63
N GLU A 546 20.20 7.29 21.47
CA GLU A 546 20.30 7.22 22.93
C GLU A 546 20.58 5.79 23.41
N ARG A 547 19.96 4.81 22.75
CA ARG A 547 20.20 3.39 22.98
C ARG A 547 21.65 2.98 22.71
N LEU A 548 22.20 3.40 21.58
CA LEU A 548 23.59 3.14 21.20
C LEU A 548 24.56 3.81 22.18
N VAL A 549 24.27 5.06 22.58
CA VAL A 549 25.05 5.77 23.60
C VAL A 549 25.00 5.04 24.94
N ALA A 550 23.85 4.54 25.38
CA ALA A 550 23.76 3.77 26.62
C ALA A 550 24.52 2.43 26.54
N PHE A 551 24.56 1.78 25.37
CA PHE A 551 25.39 0.59 25.19
C PHE A 551 26.89 0.91 25.23
N ASP A 552 27.33 2.02 24.63
CA ASP A 552 28.71 2.54 24.79
C ASP A 552 29.04 2.77 26.27
N ARG A 553 28.12 3.40 27.02
CA ARG A 553 28.25 3.64 28.46
C ARG A 553 28.28 2.35 29.28
N LEU A 554 27.49 1.34 28.93
CA LEU A 554 27.57 0.00 29.54
C LEU A 554 28.98 -0.59 29.41
N LEU A 555 29.58 -0.56 28.22
CA LEU A 555 30.92 -1.10 27.98
C LEU A 555 32.02 -0.28 28.67
N GLU A 556 31.78 1.01 28.92
CA GLU A 556 32.68 1.90 29.64
C GLU A 556 32.61 1.68 31.15
N MET A 557 31.39 1.68 31.72
CA MET A 557 31.12 1.56 33.16
C MET A 557 31.28 0.14 33.69
N HIS A 558 31.01 -0.86 32.84
CA HIS A 558 31.09 -2.28 33.16
C HIS A 558 32.00 -3.02 32.16
N PRO A 559 33.33 -2.82 32.23
CA PRO A 559 34.28 -3.44 31.32
C PRO A 559 34.22 -4.98 31.27
N GLU A 560 33.66 -5.62 32.31
CA GLU A 560 33.44 -7.06 32.38
C GLU A 560 32.52 -7.61 31.28
N TRP A 561 31.72 -6.76 30.64
CA TRP A 561 30.84 -7.10 29.52
C TRP A 561 31.53 -7.03 28.15
N ARG A 562 32.69 -6.37 28.04
CA ARG A 562 33.47 -6.37 26.80
C ARG A 562 33.78 -7.81 26.39
N THR A 563 33.68 -8.09 25.09
CA THR A 563 33.79 -9.43 24.47
C THR A 563 32.77 -10.48 24.93
N LYS A 564 31.90 -10.19 25.92
CA LYS A 564 30.88 -11.09 26.46
C LYS A 564 29.45 -10.73 26.08
N VAL A 565 29.22 -9.52 25.56
CA VAL A 565 27.90 -9.08 25.07
C VAL A 565 28.02 -8.47 23.68
N SER A 566 27.01 -8.71 22.85
CA SER A 566 26.85 -8.04 21.56
C SER A 566 25.45 -7.42 21.48
N PHE A 567 25.35 -6.26 20.85
CA PHE A 567 24.09 -5.57 20.60
C PHE A 567 23.72 -5.67 19.12
N ILE A 568 22.49 -6.11 18.84
CA ILE A 568 21.91 -6.11 17.50
C ILE A 568 20.81 -5.06 17.44
N GLN A 569 20.94 -4.14 16.48
CA GLN A 569 19.90 -3.19 16.14
C GLN A 569 19.36 -3.51 14.74
N VAL A 570 18.13 -4.00 14.68
CA VAL A 570 17.36 -4.10 13.45
C VAL A 570 16.60 -2.80 13.23
N SER A 571 16.83 -2.14 12.09
CA SER A 571 16.15 -0.89 11.73
C SER A 571 15.45 -1.02 10.38
N VAL A 572 14.13 -1.01 10.41
CA VAL A 572 13.30 -1.07 9.20
C VAL A 572 13.30 0.29 8.51
N PRO A 573 13.63 0.38 7.20
CA PRO A 573 13.55 1.61 6.43
C PRO A 573 12.15 2.26 6.54
N SER A 574 12.11 3.58 6.78
CA SER A 574 10.85 4.32 6.90
C SER A 574 11.05 5.75 6.43
N ARG A 575 10.10 6.27 5.62
CA ARG A 575 10.03 7.69 5.22
C ARG A 575 11.35 8.21 4.64
N VAL A 576 11.97 7.43 3.75
CA VAL A 576 13.31 7.71 3.19
C VAL A 576 13.41 9.04 2.46
N ASP A 577 12.29 9.55 1.94
CA ASP A 577 12.21 10.83 1.22
C ASP A 577 12.17 12.05 2.16
N VAL A 578 12.10 11.85 3.48
CA VAL A 578 12.05 12.91 4.49
C VAL A 578 13.46 13.18 5.03
N PRO A 579 14.03 14.41 4.85
CA PRO A 579 15.42 14.71 5.21
C PRO A 579 15.81 14.33 6.65
N GLU A 580 14.93 14.55 7.61
CA GLU A 580 15.16 14.25 9.03
C GLU A 580 15.41 12.76 9.30
N TYR A 581 14.93 11.86 8.43
CA TYR A 581 15.15 10.41 8.53
C TYR A 581 16.50 10.00 7.93
N ALA A 582 16.96 10.70 6.88
CA ALA A 582 18.29 10.51 6.33
C ALA A 582 19.37 10.97 7.33
N GLU A 583 19.17 12.11 7.99
CA GLU A 583 20.06 12.61 9.06
C GLU A 583 20.13 11.63 10.23
N LEU A 584 18.98 11.09 10.67
CA LEU A 584 18.93 10.08 11.71
C LEU A 584 19.70 8.82 11.32
N ARG A 585 19.58 8.37 10.06
CA ARG A 585 20.31 7.20 9.56
C ARG A 585 21.82 7.42 9.68
N GLN A 586 22.29 8.56 9.19
CA GLN A 586 23.70 8.92 9.26
C GLN A 586 24.19 8.93 10.72
N GLN A 587 23.44 9.57 11.62
CA GLN A 587 23.78 9.60 13.05
C GLN A 587 23.88 8.20 13.66
N VAL A 588 22.97 7.30 13.32
CA VAL A 588 22.99 5.90 13.79
C VAL A 588 24.22 5.17 13.26
N GLU A 589 24.51 5.27 11.95
CA GLU A 589 25.65 4.62 11.31
C GLU A 589 26.99 5.14 11.87
N GLU A 590 27.11 6.44 12.14
CA GLU A 590 28.26 7.06 12.79
C GLU A 590 28.48 6.53 14.22
N LEU A 591 27.41 6.44 15.02
CA LEU A 591 27.47 5.89 16.39
C LEU A 591 27.89 4.42 16.39
N VAL A 592 27.32 3.61 15.48
CA VAL A 592 27.70 2.20 15.31
C VAL A 592 29.18 2.09 14.96
N GLY A 593 29.65 2.87 13.97
CA GLY A 593 31.06 2.90 13.56
C GLY A 593 31.99 3.30 14.71
N ARG A 594 31.61 4.33 15.49
CA ARG A 594 32.38 4.78 16.65
C ARG A 594 32.51 3.70 17.73
N ILE A 595 31.40 3.04 18.10
CA ILE A 595 31.40 2.01 19.15
C ILE A 595 32.22 0.80 18.70
N ASN A 596 32.00 0.34 17.47
CA ASN A 596 32.75 -0.79 16.91
C ASN A 596 34.24 -0.47 16.75
N GLY A 597 34.60 0.75 16.34
CA GLY A 597 36.00 1.18 16.27
C GLY A 597 36.68 1.31 17.64
N ARG A 598 35.92 1.64 18.70
CA ARG A 598 36.44 1.81 20.06
C ARG A 598 36.67 0.47 20.78
N TYR A 599 35.79 -0.51 20.60
CA TYR A 599 35.80 -1.75 21.38
C TYR A 599 35.93 -3.03 20.56
N GLY A 600 35.76 -2.98 19.23
CA GLY A 600 35.75 -4.17 18.40
C GLY A 600 37.10 -4.90 18.39
N GLU A 601 37.02 -6.22 18.34
CA GLU A 601 38.17 -7.14 18.26
C GLU A 601 38.02 -8.03 17.03
N ALA A 602 39.06 -8.77 16.65
CA ALA A 602 39.03 -9.64 15.47
C ALA A 602 37.89 -10.69 15.51
N ASP A 603 37.51 -11.15 16.70
CA ASP A 603 36.47 -12.15 16.94
C ASP A 603 35.19 -11.57 17.58
N TRP A 604 35.13 -10.25 17.80
CA TRP A 604 34.01 -9.60 18.48
C TRP A 604 33.60 -8.29 17.81
N VAL A 605 32.31 -8.25 17.41
CA VAL A 605 31.65 -7.06 16.90
C VAL A 605 30.65 -6.57 17.95
N PRO A 606 30.92 -5.46 18.65
CA PRO A 606 30.06 -4.95 19.73
C PRO A 606 28.65 -4.63 19.27
N VAL A 607 28.48 -3.98 18.12
CA VAL A 607 27.18 -3.59 17.57
C VAL A 607 27.03 -4.09 16.14
N ARG A 608 26.00 -4.90 15.88
CA ARG A 608 25.57 -5.28 14.53
C ARG A 608 24.32 -4.49 14.16
N TYR A 609 24.45 -3.61 13.19
CA TYR A 609 23.35 -2.79 12.68
C TYR A 609 22.81 -3.39 11.37
N LEU A 610 21.49 -3.61 11.31
CA LEU A 610 20.82 -4.29 10.21
C LEU A 610 19.72 -3.37 9.67
N TYR A 611 20.00 -2.68 8.57
CA TYR A 611 19.05 -1.77 7.92
C TYR A 611 18.21 -2.50 6.87
N ARG A 612 17.25 -3.31 7.34
CA ARG A 612 16.35 -4.12 6.51
C ARG A 612 15.12 -4.55 7.32
N SER A 613 14.19 -5.19 6.63
CA SER A 613 12.99 -5.75 7.24
C SER A 613 13.08 -7.27 7.33
N TYR A 614 12.52 -7.84 8.40
CA TYR A 614 12.38 -9.28 8.58
C TYR A 614 10.90 -9.64 8.60
N ASP A 615 10.57 -10.86 8.17
CA ASP A 615 9.23 -11.38 8.40
C ASP A 615 8.99 -11.70 9.89
N HIS A 616 7.74 -12.00 10.22
CA HIS A 616 7.33 -12.22 11.61
C HIS A 616 8.00 -13.45 12.22
N GLN A 617 8.27 -14.50 11.42
CA GLN A 617 8.84 -15.74 11.91
C GLN A 617 10.31 -15.51 12.30
N VAL A 618 11.08 -14.84 11.44
CA VAL A 618 12.47 -14.49 11.74
C VAL A 618 12.55 -13.53 12.94
N LEU A 619 11.65 -12.55 13.04
CA LEU A 619 11.60 -11.66 14.21
C LEU A 619 11.31 -12.41 15.51
N ALA A 620 10.34 -13.34 15.51
CA ALA A 620 10.03 -14.16 16.68
C ALA A 620 11.25 -14.99 17.13
N GLN A 621 12.00 -15.56 16.18
CA GLN A 621 13.21 -16.32 16.46
C GLN A 621 14.35 -15.43 16.98
N LEU A 622 14.49 -14.20 16.47
CA LEU A 622 15.44 -13.20 17.01
C LEU A 622 15.07 -12.82 18.46
N TYR A 623 13.78 -12.58 18.74
CA TYR A 623 13.29 -12.29 20.10
C TYR A 623 13.63 -13.43 21.08
N ARG A 624 13.47 -14.69 20.65
CA ARG A 624 13.84 -15.88 21.45
C ARG A 624 15.34 -16.06 21.66
N THR A 625 16.14 -15.56 20.73
CA THR A 625 17.60 -15.69 20.79
C THR A 625 18.22 -14.64 21.69
N ALA A 626 17.55 -13.50 21.91
CA ALA A 626 18.05 -12.42 22.75
C ALA A 626 18.02 -12.77 24.24
N ASP A 627 18.99 -12.27 25.01
CA ASP A 627 18.96 -12.30 26.48
C ASP A 627 18.28 -11.05 27.06
N VAL A 628 18.33 -9.94 26.31
CA VAL A 628 17.71 -8.66 26.68
C VAL A 628 17.08 -8.01 25.44
N ALA A 629 15.81 -7.64 25.51
CA ALA A 629 15.23 -6.69 24.57
C ALA A 629 15.36 -5.27 25.09
N LEU A 630 15.80 -4.38 24.22
CA LEU A 630 16.04 -2.98 24.53
C LEU A 630 15.07 -2.12 23.74
N VAL A 631 13.91 -1.83 24.35
CA VAL A 631 12.80 -1.08 23.74
C VAL A 631 12.74 0.30 24.38
N THR A 632 13.51 1.24 23.84
CA THR A 632 13.78 2.52 24.50
C THR A 632 13.31 3.76 23.73
N PRO A 633 12.06 3.82 23.22
CA PRO A 633 11.58 5.01 22.55
C PRO A 633 11.58 6.22 23.47
N LEU A 634 11.95 7.38 22.92
CA LEU A 634 11.84 8.68 23.59
C LEU A 634 10.38 9.06 23.86
N ARG A 635 9.49 8.63 22.96
CA ARG A 635 8.04 8.68 23.14
C ARG A 635 7.36 7.71 22.18
N ASP A 636 6.36 6.96 22.65
CA ASP A 636 5.64 6.01 21.82
C ASP A 636 4.19 5.84 22.29
N GLY A 637 3.25 5.73 21.35
CA GLY A 637 1.83 5.60 21.65
C GLY A 637 1.53 4.32 22.41
N MET A 638 2.18 3.21 22.01
CA MET A 638 2.10 1.90 22.66
C MET A 638 3.46 1.19 22.64
N ASN A 639 3.98 0.89 21.44
CA ASN A 639 5.11 -0.02 21.16
C ASN A 639 4.75 -1.52 21.26
N LEU A 640 4.42 -2.13 20.12
CA LEU A 640 4.06 -3.55 20.05
C LEU A 640 5.25 -4.49 20.10
N VAL A 641 6.45 -4.06 19.69
CA VAL A 641 7.69 -4.84 19.79
C VAL A 641 7.92 -5.32 21.23
N ALA A 642 7.61 -4.49 22.23
CA ALA A 642 7.67 -4.90 23.64
C ALA A 642 6.73 -6.08 23.96
N LYS A 643 5.50 -6.07 23.43
CA LYS A 643 4.51 -7.14 23.66
C LYS A 643 4.86 -8.40 22.85
N GLU A 644 5.26 -8.23 21.60
CA GLU A 644 5.74 -9.32 20.72
C GLU A 644 6.92 -10.05 21.34
N PHE A 645 7.89 -9.31 21.89
CA PHE A 645 9.05 -9.88 22.55
C PHE A 645 8.65 -10.78 23.72
N ILE A 646 7.73 -10.32 24.57
CA ILE A 646 7.23 -11.11 25.72
C ILE A 646 6.47 -12.36 25.25
N ALA A 647 5.63 -12.23 24.21
CA ALA A 647 4.90 -13.34 23.61
C ALA A 647 5.83 -14.40 23.00
N ALA A 648 6.99 -13.99 22.49
CA ALA A 648 7.93 -14.90 21.82
C ALA A 648 8.76 -15.76 22.79
N GLN A 649 8.90 -15.38 24.06
CA GLN A 649 9.85 -16.02 24.99
C GLN A 649 9.48 -17.45 25.40
N ASP A 650 10.52 -18.27 25.65
CA ASP A 650 10.40 -19.52 26.42
C ASP A 650 10.13 -19.19 27.90
N PRO A 651 9.00 -19.65 28.48
CA PRO A 651 8.67 -19.41 29.89
C PRO A 651 9.66 -20.00 30.89
N GLU A 652 10.38 -21.06 30.52
CA GLU A 652 11.38 -21.68 31.39
C GLU A 652 12.71 -20.92 31.38
N HIS A 653 13.04 -20.26 30.27
CA HIS A 653 14.27 -19.51 30.09
C HIS A 653 14.05 -18.11 29.49
N PRO A 654 13.21 -17.26 30.09
CA PRO A 654 12.82 -16.00 29.47
C PRO A 654 13.95 -14.97 29.55
N ALA A 655 14.04 -14.15 28.50
CA ALA A 655 14.88 -12.98 28.45
C ALA A 655 14.28 -11.78 29.21
N VAL A 656 15.06 -10.71 29.38
CA VAL A 656 14.64 -9.52 30.12
C VAL A 656 14.19 -8.41 29.16
N LEU A 657 13.04 -7.80 29.44
CA LEU A 657 12.59 -6.60 28.73
C LEU A 657 13.06 -5.34 29.48
N VAL A 658 13.87 -4.52 28.82
CA VAL A 658 14.19 -3.15 29.21
C VAL A 658 13.31 -2.21 28.38
N LEU A 659 12.44 -1.46 29.05
CA LEU A 659 11.36 -0.70 28.42
C LEU A 659 11.39 0.76 28.84
N SER A 660 11.35 1.69 27.88
CA SER A 660 11.18 3.11 28.19
C SER A 660 9.87 3.36 28.91
N LYS A 661 9.92 4.11 30.02
CA LYS A 661 8.72 4.61 30.71
C LYS A 661 7.87 5.58 29.87
N PHE A 662 8.36 6.00 28.70
CA PHE A 662 7.66 6.89 27.76
C PHE A 662 6.99 6.14 26.61
N ALA A 663 7.01 4.80 26.63
CA ALA A 663 6.19 3.97 25.76
C ALA A 663 4.83 3.70 26.42
N GLY A 664 3.74 3.71 25.65
CA GLY A 664 2.42 3.38 26.19
C GLY A 664 2.34 1.98 26.82
N ALA A 665 3.12 1.01 26.32
CA ALA A 665 3.20 -0.34 26.86
C ALA A 665 3.71 -0.36 28.30
N ALA A 666 4.47 0.65 28.75
CA ALA A 666 4.95 0.73 30.12
C ALA A 666 3.81 0.89 31.15
N ALA A 667 2.64 1.38 30.72
CA ALA A 667 1.45 1.46 31.58
C ALA A 667 0.91 0.06 31.95
N GLN A 668 1.21 -0.97 31.14
CA GLN A 668 0.73 -2.33 31.33
C GLN A 668 1.85 -3.31 31.71
N LEU A 669 3.06 -3.11 31.18
CA LEU A 669 4.23 -3.96 31.36
C LEU A 669 5.11 -3.50 32.53
N ALA A 670 4.50 -3.30 33.70
CA ALA A 670 5.17 -2.69 34.87
C ALA A 670 6.30 -3.56 35.47
N ASP A 671 6.29 -4.88 35.27
CA ASP A 671 7.34 -5.79 35.72
C ASP A 671 8.58 -5.82 34.80
N ALA A 672 8.56 -5.08 33.69
CA ALA A 672 9.75 -4.82 32.89
C ALA A 672 10.78 -3.97 33.67
N ILE A 673 12.02 -3.91 33.19
CA ILE A 673 12.96 -2.89 33.64
C ILE A 673 12.55 -1.56 33.00
N LEU A 674 11.75 -0.78 33.72
CA LEU A 674 11.35 0.55 33.28
C LEU A 674 12.51 1.54 33.38
N THR A 675 12.87 2.15 32.26
CA THR A 675 14.05 3.00 32.14
C THR A 675 13.75 4.39 31.59
N ASN A 676 14.69 5.32 31.74
CA ASN A 676 14.65 6.66 31.19
C ASN A 676 15.70 6.79 30.07
N PRO A 677 15.31 6.75 28.77
CA PRO A 677 16.26 6.83 27.66
C PRO A 677 17.06 8.15 27.60
N TYR A 678 16.61 9.21 28.28
CA TYR A 678 17.35 10.47 28.34
C TYR A 678 18.55 10.44 29.31
N HIS A 679 18.69 9.38 30.11
CA HIS A 679 19.78 9.23 31.09
C HIS A 679 20.65 8.02 30.70
N ALA A 680 21.66 8.26 29.87
CA ALA A 680 22.50 7.20 29.31
C ALA A 680 23.15 6.30 30.37
N ASP A 681 23.69 6.89 31.44
CA ASP A 681 24.32 6.13 32.55
C ASP A 681 23.29 5.29 33.30
N GLY A 682 22.10 5.82 33.56
CA GLY A 682 21.02 5.04 34.16
C GLY A 682 20.53 3.90 33.28
N LEU A 683 20.46 4.12 31.96
CA LEU A 683 20.12 3.06 31.01
C LEU A 683 21.22 2.00 30.94
N ALA A 684 22.49 2.38 31.06
CA ALA A 684 23.61 1.45 31.17
C ALA A 684 23.52 0.59 32.44
N GLU A 685 23.18 1.17 33.58
CA GLU A 685 22.93 0.44 34.84
C GLU A 685 21.72 -0.50 34.75
N ASP A 686 20.63 -0.05 34.11
CA ASP A 686 19.46 -0.88 33.85
C ASP A 686 19.79 -2.07 32.93
N LEU A 687 20.66 -1.86 31.93
CA LEU A 687 21.20 -2.93 31.08
C LEU A 687 22.09 -3.90 31.85
N HIS A 688 22.99 -3.39 32.70
CA HIS A 688 23.80 -4.23 33.58
C HIS A 688 22.91 -5.11 34.45
N ARG A 689 21.89 -4.52 35.09
CA ARG A 689 20.89 -5.25 35.89
C ARG A 689 20.18 -6.32 35.07
N ALA A 690 19.81 -6.02 33.82
CA ALA A 690 19.15 -6.98 32.94
C ALA A 690 20.05 -8.20 32.65
N LEU A 691 21.33 -7.95 32.35
CA LEU A 691 22.30 -8.98 32.01
C LEU A 691 22.73 -9.84 33.21
N THR A 692 22.66 -9.29 34.44
CA THR A 692 22.97 -10.02 35.68
C THR A 692 21.74 -10.63 36.37
N MET A 693 20.55 -10.50 35.79
CA MET A 693 19.30 -10.94 36.43
C MET A 693 19.26 -12.45 36.61
N SER A 694 18.90 -12.90 37.82
CA SER A 694 18.82 -14.32 38.14
C SER A 694 17.71 -15.03 37.33
N PRO A 695 17.85 -16.32 36.99
CA PRO A 695 16.80 -17.07 36.30
C PRO A 695 15.44 -17.02 37.01
N ASP A 696 15.42 -17.05 38.35
CA ASP A 696 14.18 -17.00 39.13
C ASP A 696 13.47 -15.65 39.00
N GLU A 697 14.23 -14.55 39.05
CA GLU A 697 13.65 -13.21 38.85
C GLU A 697 13.15 -13.03 37.41
N ARG A 698 13.88 -13.54 36.41
CA ARG A 698 13.46 -13.51 35.00
C ARG A 698 12.12 -14.22 34.79
N ARG A 699 11.98 -15.45 35.32
CA ARG A 699 10.73 -16.22 35.25
C ARG A 699 9.58 -15.51 35.96
N LEU A 700 9.82 -14.97 37.16
CA LEU A 700 8.81 -14.23 37.90
C LEU A 700 8.30 -13.01 37.12
N ARG A 701 9.20 -12.16 36.61
CA ARG A 701 8.83 -10.98 35.83
C ARG A 701 8.13 -11.37 34.53
N HIS A 702 8.67 -12.33 33.79
CA HIS A 702 8.09 -12.79 32.53
C HIS A 702 6.68 -13.33 32.71
N SER A 703 6.42 -14.17 33.73
CA SER A 703 5.07 -14.71 33.96
C SER A 703 3.99 -13.64 34.16
N ARG A 704 4.34 -12.54 34.86
CA ARG A 704 3.44 -11.39 35.06
C ARG A 704 3.23 -10.61 33.77
N LEU A 705 4.30 -10.33 33.04
CA LEU A 705 4.24 -9.64 31.75
C LEU A 705 3.43 -10.45 30.72
N ARG A 706 3.65 -11.76 30.68
CA ARG A 706 2.96 -12.70 29.78
C ARG A 706 1.46 -12.73 30.04
N THR A 707 1.05 -12.75 31.31
CA THR A 707 -0.39 -12.70 31.68
C THR A 707 -1.08 -11.47 31.08
N VAL A 708 -0.42 -10.31 31.11
CA VAL A 708 -0.95 -9.08 30.52
C VAL A 708 -1.01 -9.18 28.99
N VAL A 709 0.05 -9.67 28.35
CA VAL A 709 0.13 -9.78 26.89
C VAL A 709 -0.87 -10.78 26.31
N GLU A 710 -1.12 -11.90 27.00
CA GLU A 710 -2.12 -12.90 26.59
C GLU A 710 -3.55 -12.43 26.82
N ALA A 711 -3.79 -11.59 27.83
CA ALA A 711 -5.11 -11.06 28.14
C ALA A 711 -5.56 -9.93 27.20
N ASP A 712 -4.62 -9.22 26.56
CA ASP A 712 -4.92 -8.12 25.64
C ASP A 712 -4.71 -8.56 24.19
N THR A 713 -5.74 -9.09 23.54
CA THR A 713 -5.65 -9.44 22.13
C THR A 713 -6.11 -8.29 21.23
N PRO A 714 -5.59 -8.22 19.99
CA PRO A 714 -6.05 -7.24 19.02
C PRO A 714 -7.56 -7.34 18.71
N GLN A 715 -8.11 -8.56 18.73
CA GLN A 715 -9.52 -8.82 18.51
C GLN A 715 -10.39 -8.26 19.64
N GLN A 716 -9.98 -8.47 20.90
CA GLN A 716 -10.67 -7.90 22.05
C GLN A 716 -10.63 -6.37 22.04
N TRP A 717 -9.49 -5.78 21.67
CA TRP A 717 -9.36 -4.33 21.48
C TRP A 717 -10.40 -3.81 20.46
N ALA A 718 -10.52 -4.46 19.30
CA ALA A 718 -11.46 -4.06 18.26
C ALA A 718 -12.92 -4.23 18.67
N THR A 719 -13.29 -5.38 19.24
CA THR A 719 -14.64 -5.65 19.73
C THR A 719 -15.04 -4.66 20.83
N THR A 720 -14.13 -4.35 21.75
CA THR A 720 -14.38 -3.39 22.83
C THR A 720 -14.54 -1.97 22.30
N PHE A 721 -13.74 -1.55 21.31
CA PHE A 721 -13.90 -0.24 20.67
C PHE A 721 -15.28 -0.11 20.03
N LEU A 722 -15.68 -1.07 19.20
CA LEU A 722 -16.98 -1.05 18.52
C LEU A 722 -18.15 -1.07 19.50
N ALA A 723 -18.05 -1.85 20.58
CA ALA A 723 -19.06 -1.84 21.64
C ALA A 723 -19.19 -0.47 22.30
N LYS A 724 -18.07 0.18 22.65
CA LYS A 724 -18.07 1.53 23.24
C LYS A 724 -18.58 2.61 22.28
N LEU A 725 -18.21 2.55 21.00
CA LEU A 725 -18.72 3.45 19.95
C LEU A 725 -20.26 3.41 19.86
N ARG A 726 -20.83 2.19 19.91
CA ARG A 726 -22.28 1.96 19.87
C ARG A 726 -22.99 2.56 21.09
N VAL A 727 -22.39 2.46 22.28
CA VAL A 727 -22.96 3.02 23.52
C VAL A 727 -22.83 4.54 23.58
N ALA A 728 -21.70 5.10 23.17
CA ALA A 728 -21.43 6.55 23.22
C ALA A 728 -22.41 7.41 22.39
N THR A 729 -23.09 6.79 21.42
CA THR A 729 -24.08 7.47 20.57
C THR A 729 -25.41 7.68 21.30
N SER A 730 -25.80 6.75 22.17
CA SER A 730 -27.08 6.81 22.89
C SER A 730 -27.16 7.96 23.90
N SER A 731 -26.01 8.37 24.47
CA SER A 731 -25.94 9.49 25.42
C SER A 731 -25.98 10.86 24.75
N ARG A 732 -25.50 10.99 23.51
CA ARG A 732 -25.48 12.26 22.75
C ARG A 732 -26.84 12.64 22.15
N LEU A 733 -27.73 11.68 21.96
CA LEU A 733 -29.11 11.90 21.47
C LEU A 733 -30.10 12.29 22.60
N GLN A 734 -29.67 12.16 23.87
CA GLN A 734 -30.47 12.49 25.06
C GLN A 734 -30.08 13.82 25.72
N SER A 735 -28.98 14.43 25.30
CA SER A 735 -28.48 15.76 25.71
C SER A 735 -28.72 16.79 24.62
#